data_AF-A0A973R0R4-F1
#
_entry.id   AF-A0A973R0R4-F1
#
_cell.length_a   1.000
_cell.length_b   1.000
_cell.length_c   1.000
_cell.angle_alpha   90.00
_cell.angle_beta   90.00
_cell.angle_gamma   90.00
#
_symmetry.space_group_name_H-M   'P 1'
#
loop_
_entity.id
_entity.type
_entity.pdbx_description
1 polymer ?
#
loop_
_entity_poly.entity_id
_entity_poly.type
_entity_poly.pdbx_seq_one_letter_code
_entity_poly.pdbx_strand_id
1 'polypeptide(L)'
;ATAPGAPVPSPSTPKTHWGLAMRADEEDQDADAHGLSVTAEVVSTPTAPMLSNPLATQRALRPLKRRVPAHRQRVLDETATAARAAALRGARPYRPVLTAADERWLSLALVIDTGPAMAMWRPLGRDLREALLGLGAFRNLRVWHLADLKTRVGVRTRPGGPVLHPSALLDPAGRQVVLVLSDCSGPAWWSGRAEPALHRWATHGPTAVVQPMAEHLWRRTAVTPVMGRARTVRPGAPNTGLRFTPYDGRGFQPPGTVPVPVLETAPDWLADWARLITATGGREQPTAVIHVGDSPRSRSAAVTAEQELPIRDRVRRFHATASPEAAELAAHVAVSVPVLPVMRLIQHRMVPGGGPAALAEVLLSGLFESVEADRGVYRFAAGARSALLETLPRSVALATADVLKQLSAEIDRRAGSGAETFRSLLLSGWRADAEDPASGVSARAFAMVSREALRLLSPRAAVLTEAAPTQDTETRQSGQGDQDAEAPAGNSGGPDVSEALSGRVVSARGTAEPDVVLVLGAVHVGLLPNSGPLPEAAVTRLLSIDPGWPVRVTRRPTPRVTSPETLASVSCSLPSASGRKVVGKGITQTHLVVVGGLALLGSSQIRVAPVPAEEGRDWRWYLDRPGLMAVPGEIDLHDVSDGVGQDRDDVPRLDLGSIIERALGEVRGRSPLLDRDVLLRTGSLRVRWIVEVVDSRSAPPAVNVVVEGPEQLTVRMAGRLDELPTMTRFCEELALHQWLLTVFSQAEDIATRLAAREPDPLAVLRRALGLLGDLWEPPLYLDTNMKTLWRALEERAALTRQFQASVARIRDRISLWEAQGRFKDRPELA
;
A
#
# COMPACT_ATOMS: atom_id res chain seq x y z
N ALA A 1 -13.08 38.02 9.56
CA ALA A 1 -11.67 38.11 9.97
C ALA A 1 -11.16 36.68 10.16
N THR A 2 -10.52 36.03 9.17
CA THR A 2 -9.06 36.03 8.88
C THR A 2 -8.22 35.90 10.16
N ALA A 3 -7.30 34.94 10.39
CA ALA A 3 -6.66 33.84 9.64
C ALA A 3 -5.88 32.98 10.71
N PRO A 4 -4.90 32.09 10.41
CA PRO A 4 -4.73 31.09 9.35
C PRO A 4 -4.48 29.66 9.91
N GLY A 5 -4.63 28.65 9.04
CA GLY A 5 -4.30 27.24 9.34
C GLY A 5 -2.81 26.92 9.18
N ALA A 6 -2.28 26.10 10.09
CA ALA A 6 -0.95 25.52 9.99
C ALA A 6 -0.98 24.24 9.09
N PRO A 7 0.04 23.99 8.26
CA PRO A 7 0.12 22.82 7.41
C PRO A 7 0.53 21.58 8.22
N VAL A 8 -0.13 20.43 7.97
CA VAL A 8 0.20 19.12 8.54
C VAL A 8 1.00 18.31 7.50
N PRO A 9 2.15 17.71 7.86
CA PRO A 9 3.08 17.07 6.92
C PRO A 9 2.55 15.73 6.39
N SER A 10 2.79 15.47 5.10
CA SER A 10 2.53 14.21 4.38
C SER A 10 3.53 13.11 4.78
N PRO A 11 3.14 11.82 4.84
CA PRO A 11 4.06 10.72 5.10
C PRO A 11 5.01 10.54 3.91
N SER A 12 6.30 10.71 4.16
CA SER A 12 7.35 10.56 3.14
C SER A 12 7.82 9.11 3.11
N THR A 13 7.49 8.39 2.04
CA THR A 13 8.43 7.39 1.51
C THR A 13 9.83 8.03 1.45
N PRO A 14 10.93 7.34 1.76
CA PRO A 14 12.26 7.91 1.55
C PRO A 14 12.42 8.18 0.05
N LYS A 15 12.12 9.41 -0.35
CA LYS A 15 12.14 9.87 -1.73
C LYS A 15 13.57 10.27 -2.03
N THR A 16 14.20 9.60 -3.00
CA THR A 16 15.48 10.08 -3.52
C THR A 16 15.18 11.15 -4.56
N HIS A 17 15.73 12.34 -4.35
CA HIS A 17 15.49 13.52 -5.20
C HIS A 17 16.68 13.77 -6.12
N TRP A 18 16.42 13.89 -7.43
CA TRP A 18 17.38 14.34 -8.42
C TRP A 18 16.84 15.63 -9.08
N GLY A 19 17.11 16.78 -8.47
CA GLY A 19 16.76 18.08 -9.04
C GLY A 19 17.86 18.58 -9.99
N LEU A 20 17.50 18.92 -11.23
CA LEU A 20 18.38 19.53 -12.23
C LEU A 20 17.71 20.77 -12.82
N ALA A 21 18.30 21.94 -12.55
CA ALA A 21 18.07 23.16 -13.31
C ALA A 21 19.37 23.46 -14.07
N MET A 22 19.27 23.74 -15.36
CA MET A 22 20.40 24.32 -16.10
C MET A 22 20.61 25.73 -15.54
N ARG A 23 21.65 25.91 -14.72
CA ARG A 23 22.14 27.24 -14.33
C ARG A 23 23.03 27.77 -15.46
N ALA A 24 22.79 29.01 -15.87
CA ALA A 24 23.87 29.84 -16.40
C ALA A 24 24.84 30.12 -15.24
N ASP A 25 26.13 30.03 -15.50
CA ASP A 25 27.22 30.15 -14.52
C ASP A 25 27.08 31.40 -13.63
N GLU A 26 27.19 31.22 -12.30
CA GLU A 26 27.80 32.16 -11.33
C GLU A 26 27.80 31.55 -9.90
N GLU A 27 28.76 32.00 -9.09
CA GLU A 27 29.49 31.31 -8.01
C GLU A 27 28.77 31.05 -6.65
N ASP A 28 29.40 30.17 -5.85
CA ASP A 28 29.06 29.73 -4.48
C ASP A 28 29.06 30.84 -3.41
N GLN A 29 28.18 30.72 -2.39
CA GLN A 29 28.48 30.94 -0.96
C GLN A 29 27.33 30.55 0.00
N ASP A 30 27.66 29.63 0.92
CA ASP A 30 27.30 29.41 2.33
C ASP A 30 25.86 29.48 2.92
N ALA A 31 25.75 28.67 3.98
CA ALA A 31 24.58 28.16 4.69
C ALA A 31 23.98 29.10 5.75
N ASP A 32 22.71 28.86 6.15
CA ASP A 32 22.41 28.63 7.57
C ASP A 32 21.03 28.00 7.90
N ALA A 33 20.99 27.43 9.10
CA ALA A 33 20.04 26.53 9.75
C ALA A 33 18.53 26.86 9.74
N HIS A 34 17.66 25.84 9.92
CA HIS A 34 16.58 25.79 10.93
C HIS A 34 15.88 24.41 11.06
N GLY A 35 15.90 23.84 12.28
CA GLY A 35 14.76 23.18 12.95
C GLY A 35 14.24 21.81 12.47
N LEU A 36 14.84 20.71 12.95
CA LEU A 36 14.31 19.35 12.78
C LEU A 36 13.16 19.04 13.76
N SER A 37 11.92 19.03 13.26
CA SER A 37 10.76 18.38 13.88
C SER A 37 10.70 16.92 13.41
N VAL A 38 11.05 15.98 14.30
CA VAL A 38 11.02 14.54 13.99
C VAL A 38 9.60 14.01 14.18
N THR A 39 8.87 13.79 13.08
CA THR A 39 7.63 13.03 13.07
C THR A 39 7.96 11.53 13.03
N ALA A 40 7.56 10.82 14.08
CA ALA A 40 7.84 9.39 14.22
C ALA A 40 6.96 8.55 13.27
N GLU A 41 7.49 8.22 12.09
CA GLU A 41 6.87 7.32 11.12
C GLU A 41 7.24 5.85 11.44
N VAL A 42 6.23 5.05 11.79
CA VAL A 42 6.33 3.65 12.26
C VAL A 42 6.99 2.74 11.22
N VAL A 43 8.13 2.16 11.57
CA VAL A 43 8.85 1.21 10.71
C VAL A 43 8.05 -0.07 10.53
N SER A 44 7.74 -0.37 9.26
CA SER A 44 7.25 -1.67 8.85
C SER A 44 8.45 -2.60 8.70
N THR A 45 8.73 -3.40 9.73
CA THR A 45 9.48 -4.63 9.53
C THR A 45 8.69 -5.52 8.55
N PRO A 46 9.34 -6.17 7.57
CA PRO A 46 8.65 -7.10 6.67
C PRO A 46 8.02 -8.20 7.52
N THR A 47 6.71 -8.10 7.72
CA THR A 47 5.94 -9.12 8.41
C THR A 47 5.49 -10.11 7.36
N ALA A 48 5.77 -11.40 7.56
CA ALA A 48 5.24 -12.45 6.69
C ALA A 48 3.72 -12.30 6.54
N PRO A 49 3.14 -12.58 5.35
CA PRO A 49 1.70 -12.51 5.17
C PRO A 49 1.00 -13.37 6.23
N MET A 50 0.05 -12.76 6.95
CA MET A 50 -0.69 -13.43 8.02
C MET A 50 -1.85 -14.26 7.49
N LEU A 51 -2.32 -13.95 6.26
CA LEU A 51 -3.26 -14.80 5.55
C LEU A 51 -2.51 -15.96 4.86
N SER A 52 -2.60 -17.17 5.43
CA SER A 52 -1.80 -18.32 5.01
C SER A 52 -2.00 -18.73 3.54
N ASN A 53 -3.22 -18.57 2.99
CA ASN A 53 -3.50 -18.90 1.59
C ASN A 53 -4.52 -17.94 0.95
N PRO A 54 -4.06 -16.80 0.40
CA PRO A 54 -4.94 -15.80 -0.21
C PRO A 54 -5.76 -16.33 -1.39
N LEU A 55 -5.20 -17.24 -2.19
CA LEU A 55 -5.89 -17.83 -3.34
C LEU A 55 -7.01 -18.78 -2.92
N ALA A 56 -6.78 -19.60 -1.89
CA ALA A 56 -7.84 -20.46 -1.33
C ALA A 56 -8.98 -19.61 -0.77
N THR A 57 -8.67 -18.52 -0.06
CA THR A 57 -9.66 -17.54 0.42
C THR A 57 -10.47 -16.92 -0.72
N GLN A 58 -9.83 -16.54 -1.83
CA GLN A 58 -10.54 -16.03 -3.01
C GLN A 58 -11.42 -17.11 -3.66
N ARG A 59 -10.94 -18.36 -3.75
CA ARG A 59 -11.73 -19.48 -4.27
C ARG A 59 -12.96 -19.77 -3.40
N ALA A 60 -12.79 -19.75 -2.08
CA ALA A 60 -13.85 -19.93 -1.10
C ALA A 60 -14.97 -18.89 -1.27
N LEU A 61 -14.61 -17.64 -1.52
CA LEU A 61 -15.56 -16.53 -1.68
C LEU A 61 -16.11 -16.37 -3.11
N ARG A 62 -15.69 -17.21 -4.07
CA ARG A 62 -16.15 -17.16 -5.47
C ARG A 62 -17.68 -17.17 -5.65
N PRO A 63 -18.50 -17.86 -4.83
CA PRO A 63 -19.96 -17.79 -4.94
C PRO A 63 -20.54 -16.37 -4.85
N LEU A 64 -19.83 -15.43 -4.23
CA LEU A 64 -20.26 -14.03 -4.11
C LEU A 64 -20.15 -13.26 -5.44
N LYS A 65 -19.44 -13.78 -6.47
CA LYS A 65 -19.26 -13.13 -7.78
C LYS A 65 -20.52 -13.22 -8.66
N ARG A 66 -21.69 -12.88 -8.12
CA ARG A 66 -22.94 -12.76 -8.87
C ARG A 66 -23.08 -11.36 -9.48
N ARG A 67 -23.58 -11.33 -10.71
CA ARG A 67 -24.00 -10.12 -11.40
C ARG A 67 -25.52 -10.03 -11.41
N VAL A 68 -26.01 -8.80 -11.40
CA VAL A 68 -27.43 -8.45 -11.39
C VAL A 68 -27.63 -7.23 -12.28
N PRO A 69 -28.81 -7.08 -12.90
CA PRO A 69 -29.13 -5.88 -13.64
C PRO A 69 -29.01 -4.63 -12.75
N ALA A 70 -28.28 -3.63 -13.21
CA ALA A 70 -28.13 -2.34 -12.55
C ALA A 70 -29.44 -1.55 -12.66
N HIS A 71 -29.91 -1.03 -11.53
CA HIS A 71 -31.18 -0.28 -11.51
C HIS A 71 -31.08 1.10 -12.17
N ARG A 72 -29.90 1.73 -12.15
CA ARG A 72 -29.71 3.12 -12.61
C ARG A 72 -28.82 3.25 -13.84
N GLN A 73 -28.06 2.22 -14.17
CA GLN A 73 -27.13 2.26 -15.29
C GLN A 73 -27.69 1.44 -16.44
N ARG A 74 -27.89 2.11 -17.58
CA ARG A 74 -28.26 1.44 -18.83
C ARG A 74 -27.10 1.54 -19.81
N VAL A 75 -26.88 0.48 -20.58
CA VAL A 75 -25.88 0.40 -21.64
C VAL A 75 -26.62 0.24 -22.96
N LEU A 76 -26.01 0.76 -24.03
CA LEU A 76 -26.51 0.60 -25.39
C LEU A 76 -26.33 -0.87 -25.82
N ASP A 77 -27.43 -1.51 -26.21
CA ASP A 77 -27.36 -2.77 -26.93
C ASP A 77 -27.16 -2.44 -28.42
N GLU A 78 -25.90 -2.42 -28.83
CA GLU A 78 -25.49 -2.06 -30.19
C GLU A 78 -26.13 -2.98 -31.22
N THR A 79 -26.19 -4.29 -30.94
CA THR A 79 -26.76 -5.30 -31.83
C THR A 79 -28.27 -5.12 -31.97
N ALA A 80 -29.00 -4.93 -30.87
CA ALA A 80 -30.44 -4.70 -30.92
C ALA A 80 -30.78 -3.34 -31.56
N THR A 81 -29.93 -2.33 -31.33
CA THR A 81 -30.06 -1.01 -31.98
C THR A 81 -29.83 -1.12 -33.48
N ALA A 82 -28.80 -1.84 -33.93
CA ALA A 82 -28.52 -2.08 -35.34
C ALA A 82 -29.63 -2.90 -36.02
N ALA A 83 -30.12 -3.97 -35.38
CA ALA A 83 -31.22 -4.78 -35.89
C ALA A 83 -32.51 -3.95 -36.02
N ARG A 84 -32.83 -3.11 -35.02
CA ARG A 84 -33.97 -2.20 -35.07
C ARG A 84 -33.83 -1.14 -36.15
N ALA A 85 -32.62 -0.60 -36.33
CA ALA A 85 -32.33 0.37 -37.38
C ALA A 85 -32.47 -0.24 -38.78
N ALA A 86 -32.00 -1.47 -38.98
CA ALA A 86 -32.13 -2.21 -40.24
C ALA A 86 -33.60 -2.51 -40.58
N ALA A 87 -34.42 -2.85 -39.58
CA ALA A 87 -35.85 -3.15 -39.76
C ALA A 87 -36.68 -1.91 -40.16
N LEU A 88 -36.26 -0.70 -39.77
CA LEU A 88 -37.05 0.54 -39.93
C LEU A 88 -36.69 1.37 -41.18
N ARG A 89 -36.05 0.76 -42.20
CA ARG A 89 -35.68 1.32 -43.53
C ARG A 89 -35.82 2.85 -43.64
N GLY A 90 -34.85 3.59 -43.09
CA GLY A 90 -34.69 5.03 -43.35
C GLY A 90 -35.29 6.01 -42.34
N ALA A 91 -36.03 5.56 -41.32
CA ALA A 91 -36.53 6.44 -40.26
C ALA A 91 -35.37 6.92 -39.36
N ARG A 92 -34.98 8.20 -39.50
CA ARG A 92 -34.02 8.89 -38.63
C ARG A 92 -34.75 9.91 -37.73
N PRO A 93 -34.29 10.12 -36.47
CA PRO A 93 -33.09 9.54 -35.86
C PRO A 93 -33.28 8.10 -35.36
N TYR A 94 -32.18 7.31 -35.35
CA TYR A 94 -32.18 5.95 -34.80
C TYR A 94 -32.43 6.00 -33.29
N ARG A 95 -33.39 5.22 -32.81
CA ARG A 95 -33.70 5.13 -31.38
C ARG A 95 -32.84 4.03 -30.72
N PRO A 96 -31.95 4.36 -29.77
CA PRO A 96 -31.10 3.38 -29.12
C PRO A 96 -31.94 2.39 -28.29
N VAL A 97 -31.57 1.11 -28.37
CA VAL A 97 -32.09 0.07 -27.47
C VAL A 97 -31.17 0.02 -26.27
N LEU A 98 -31.69 0.38 -25.09
CA LEU A 98 -30.93 0.44 -23.85
C LEU A 98 -31.29 -0.75 -22.94
N THR A 99 -30.31 -1.58 -22.62
CA THR A 99 -30.44 -2.68 -21.65
C THR A 99 -29.82 -2.28 -20.31
N ALA A 100 -30.25 -2.91 -19.22
CA ALA A 100 -29.64 -2.66 -17.91
C ALA A 100 -28.19 -3.15 -17.92
N ALA A 101 -27.25 -2.34 -17.43
CA ALA A 101 -25.87 -2.76 -17.28
C ALA A 101 -25.77 -3.90 -16.26
N ASP A 102 -24.84 -4.81 -16.40
CA ASP A 102 -24.55 -5.75 -15.32
C ASP A 102 -23.72 -5.07 -14.23
N GLU A 103 -24.22 -5.06 -12.99
CA GLU A 103 -23.43 -4.65 -11.83
C GLU A 103 -23.20 -5.81 -10.86
N ARG A 104 -22.21 -5.63 -9.98
CA ARG A 104 -21.98 -6.54 -8.87
C ARG A 104 -23.06 -6.34 -7.82
N TRP A 105 -23.62 -7.45 -7.35
CA TRP A 105 -24.84 -7.42 -6.54
C TRP A 105 -24.68 -6.96 -5.10
N LEU A 106 -23.45 -6.95 -4.55
CA LEU A 106 -23.16 -6.57 -3.16
C LEU A 106 -22.07 -5.50 -3.08
N SER A 107 -22.15 -4.62 -2.08
CA SER A 107 -21.03 -3.80 -1.60
C SER A 107 -20.53 -4.36 -0.26
N LEU A 108 -19.26 -4.14 0.07
CA LEU A 108 -18.66 -4.60 1.32
C LEU A 108 -18.18 -3.43 2.18
N ALA A 109 -18.59 -3.40 3.44
CA ALA A 109 -17.89 -2.69 4.51
C ALA A 109 -17.05 -3.69 5.31
N LEU A 110 -15.73 -3.57 5.20
CA LEU A 110 -14.79 -4.29 6.05
C LEU A 110 -14.46 -3.42 7.26
N VAL A 111 -14.98 -3.79 8.42
CA VAL A 111 -14.78 -3.08 9.69
C VAL A 111 -13.65 -3.74 10.45
N ILE A 112 -12.57 -3.02 10.71
CA ILE A 112 -11.41 -3.50 11.44
C ILE A 112 -11.49 -2.97 12.87
N ASP A 113 -11.45 -3.87 13.84
CA ASP A 113 -11.37 -3.49 15.25
C ASP A 113 -10.05 -2.75 15.55
N THR A 114 -10.10 -1.85 16.54
CA THR A 114 -8.95 -1.08 17.03
C THR A 114 -8.67 -1.33 18.50
N GLY A 115 -9.14 -2.47 19.04
CA GLY A 115 -8.78 -2.94 20.37
C GLY A 115 -7.26 -3.10 20.55
N PRO A 116 -6.75 -3.15 21.80
CA PRO A 116 -5.31 -3.17 22.05
C PRO A 116 -4.53 -4.30 21.34
N ALA A 117 -5.07 -5.52 21.36
CA ALA A 117 -4.46 -6.66 20.67
C ALA A 117 -4.64 -6.63 19.14
N MET A 118 -5.46 -5.72 18.58
CA MET A 118 -5.59 -5.59 17.12
C MET A 118 -4.32 -5.06 16.44
N ALA A 119 -3.36 -4.50 17.21
CA ALA A 119 -2.05 -4.13 16.71
C ALA A 119 -1.33 -5.27 15.99
N MET A 120 -1.40 -6.50 16.57
CA MET A 120 -0.79 -7.67 15.96
C MET A 120 -1.53 -8.17 14.71
N TRP A 121 -2.82 -7.87 14.57
CA TRP A 121 -3.67 -8.32 13.47
C TRP A 121 -3.77 -7.31 12.31
N ARG A 122 -3.13 -6.14 12.41
CA ARG A 122 -3.11 -5.14 11.34
C ARG A 122 -2.66 -5.70 9.98
N PRO A 123 -1.59 -6.53 9.89
CA PRO A 123 -1.20 -7.13 8.62
C PRO A 123 -2.30 -8.04 8.04
N LEU A 124 -2.92 -8.89 8.86
CA LEU A 124 -4.06 -9.71 8.43
C LEU A 124 -5.22 -8.87 7.88
N GLY A 125 -5.52 -7.71 8.47
CA GLY A 125 -6.52 -6.79 7.93
C GLY A 125 -6.17 -6.23 6.55
N ARG A 126 -4.88 -5.99 6.27
CA ARG A 126 -4.38 -5.58 4.96
C ARG A 126 -4.48 -6.74 3.96
N ASP A 127 -3.98 -7.92 4.34
CA ASP A 127 -4.01 -9.12 3.50
C ASP A 127 -5.45 -9.51 3.11
N LEU A 128 -6.39 -9.44 4.06
CA LEU A 128 -7.80 -9.72 3.82
C LEU A 128 -8.42 -8.69 2.87
N ARG A 129 -8.11 -7.39 3.05
CA ARG A 129 -8.56 -6.32 2.12
C ARG A 129 -8.04 -6.60 0.71
N GLU A 130 -6.77 -6.92 0.55
CA GLU A 130 -6.14 -7.20 -0.74
C GLU A 130 -6.74 -8.44 -1.41
N ALA A 131 -6.94 -9.52 -0.64
CA ALA A 131 -7.59 -10.73 -1.13
C ALA A 131 -9.02 -10.45 -1.61
N LEU A 132 -9.81 -9.65 -0.87
CA LEU A 132 -11.18 -9.27 -1.22
C LEU A 132 -11.26 -8.30 -2.41
N LEU A 133 -10.28 -7.39 -2.56
CA LEU A 133 -10.15 -6.53 -3.74
C LEU A 133 -9.83 -7.36 -4.98
N GLY A 134 -8.82 -8.24 -4.90
CA GLY A 134 -8.43 -9.16 -5.97
C GLY A 134 -9.54 -10.13 -6.38
N LEU A 135 -10.44 -10.48 -5.46
CA LEU A 135 -11.62 -11.29 -5.77
C LEU A 135 -12.55 -10.61 -6.78
N GLY A 136 -12.73 -9.28 -6.69
CA GLY A 136 -13.59 -8.52 -7.59
C GLY A 136 -15.09 -8.87 -7.50
N ALA A 137 -15.56 -9.39 -6.36
CA ALA A 137 -16.97 -9.77 -6.14
C ALA A 137 -17.89 -8.59 -5.80
N PHE A 138 -17.35 -7.52 -5.23
CA PHE A 138 -18.13 -6.42 -4.67
C PHE A 138 -18.13 -5.20 -5.58
N ARG A 139 -19.26 -4.49 -5.64
CA ARG A 139 -19.42 -3.22 -6.36
C ARG A 139 -18.41 -2.21 -5.81
N ASN A 140 -18.45 -2.01 -4.50
CA ASN A 140 -17.50 -1.19 -3.74
C ASN A 140 -17.02 -1.96 -2.51
N LEU A 141 -15.75 -1.76 -2.13
CA LEU A 141 -15.17 -2.23 -0.86
C LEU A 141 -14.69 -1.00 -0.09
N ARG A 142 -15.20 -0.81 1.12
CA ARG A 142 -14.80 0.29 2.02
C ARG A 142 -14.27 -0.30 3.32
N VAL A 143 -13.12 0.21 3.76
CA VAL A 143 -12.54 -0.13 5.05
C VAL A 143 -12.99 0.89 6.09
N TRP A 144 -13.43 0.39 7.23
CA TRP A 144 -13.83 1.16 8.40
C TRP A 144 -13.04 0.67 9.60
N HIS A 145 -12.85 1.53 10.59
CA HIS A 145 -12.24 1.17 11.85
C HIS A 145 -13.26 1.36 12.98
N LEU A 146 -13.39 0.38 13.87
CA LEU A 146 -14.17 0.57 15.10
C LEU A 146 -13.52 1.67 15.94
N ALA A 147 -14.34 2.37 16.71
CA ALA A 147 -13.88 3.37 17.66
C ALA A 147 -14.62 3.16 18.97
N ASP A 148 -13.92 2.76 20.03
CA ASP A 148 -14.50 2.71 21.37
C ASP A 148 -14.51 4.13 21.95
N LEU A 149 -15.70 4.69 22.17
CA LEU A 149 -15.91 6.00 22.80
C LEU A 149 -16.17 5.87 24.32
N LYS A 150 -15.85 4.71 24.93
CA LYS A 150 -16.12 4.34 26.33
C LYS A 150 -17.60 4.17 26.70
N THR A 151 -18.49 4.96 26.10
CA THR A 151 -19.96 4.87 26.29
C THR A 151 -20.65 4.09 25.19
N ARG A 152 -20.14 4.18 23.96
CA ARG A 152 -20.66 3.49 22.78
C ARG A 152 -19.54 3.19 21.79
N VAL A 153 -19.84 2.39 20.78
CA VAL A 153 -18.95 2.17 19.64
C VAL A 153 -19.36 3.06 18.47
N GLY A 154 -18.38 3.67 17.82
CA GLY A 154 -18.52 4.36 16.54
C GLY A 154 -17.66 3.72 15.46
N VAL A 155 -17.66 4.33 14.27
CA VAL A 155 -16.86 3.90 13.13
C VAL A 155 -16.13 5.10 12.53
N ARG A 156 -14.95 4.90 11.95
CA ARG A 156 -14.21 5.93 11.22
C ARG A 156 -13.61 5.36 9.94
N THR A 157 -13.40 6.20 8.92
CA THR A 157 -12.85 5.77 7.63
C THR A 157 -11.33 5.62 7.65
N ARG A 158 -10.64 6.27 8.60
CA ARG A 158 -9.20 6.18 8.81
C ARG A 158 -8.86 6.23 10.30
N PRO A 159 -7.78 5.59 10.77
CA PRO A 159 -7.29 5.78 12.13
C PRO A 159 -7.10 7.27 12.46
N GLY A 160 -7.53 7.71 13.64
CA GLY A 160 -7.46 9.14 14.02
C GLY A 160 -8.49 10.08 13.38
N GLY A 161 -9.21 9.64 12.34
CA GLY A 161 -10.26 10.44 11.69
C GLY A 161 -11.52 10.64 12.55
N PRO A 162 -12.48 11.48 12.07
CA PRO A 162 -13.71 11.75 12.79
C PRO A 162 -14.54 10.48 13.00
N VAL A 163 -15.14 10.36 14.18
CA VAL A 163 -15.95 9.20 14.55
C VAL A 163 -17.39 9.43 14.12
N LEU A 164 -17.87 8.55 13.25
CA LEU A 164 -19.22 8.50 12.73
C LEU A 164 -20.06 7.47 13.48
N HIS A 165 -21.38 7.65 13.43
CA HIS A 165 -22.32 6.70 14.00
C HIS A 165 -22.31 5.39 13.19
N PRO A 166 -22.47 4.19 13.81
CA PRO A 166 -22.51 2.91 13.09
C PRO A 166 -23.54 2.85 11.94
N SER A 167 -24.59 3.69 11.97
CA SER A 167 -25.56 3.78 10.87
C SER A 167 -24.96 4.28 9.55
N ALA A 168 -23.75 4.85 9.54
CA ALA A 168 -23.06 5.27 8.32
C ALA A 168 -22.74 4.10 7.35
N LEU A 169 -22.79 2.86 7.84
CA LEU A 169 -22.58 1.64 7.04
C LEU A 169 -23.89 1.04 6.52
N LEU A 170 -25.03 1.72 6.70
CA LEU A 170 -26.30 1.24 6.19
C LEU A 170 -26.49 1.70 4.75
N ASP A 171 -26.69 0.74 3.84
CA ASP A 171 -27.07 0.99 2.45
C ASP A 171 -28.61 0.93 2.34
N PRO A 172 -29.29 2.03 1.94
CA PRO A 172 -30.73 2.02 1.69
C PRO A 172 -31.18 0.99 0.66
N ALA A 173 -30.29 0.56 -0.25
CA ALA A 173 -30.60 -0.49 -1.22
C ALA A 173 -30.60 -1.90 -0.61
N GLY A 174 -30.14 -2.08 0.64
CA GLY A 174 -30.08 -3.38 1.32
C GLY A 174 -29.09 -4.37 0.69
N ARG A 175 -28.09 -3.87 -0.05
CA ARG A 175 -27.09 -4.68 -0.78
C ARG A 175 -25.69 -4.55 -0.16
N GLN A 176 -25.61 -4.18 1.11
CA GLN A 176 -24.35 -4.03 1.82
C GLN A 176 -24.12 -5.21 2.76
N VAL A 177 -22.95 -5.82 2.59
CA VAL A 177 -22.40 -6.82 3.51
C VAL A 177 -21.45 -6.12 4.48
N VAL A 178 -21.49 -6.53 5.74
CA VAL A 178 -20.56 -6.05 6.77
C VAL A 178 -19.73 -7.23 7.28
N LEU A 179 -18.41 -7.14 7.14
CA LEU A 179 -17.47 -8.08 7.76
C LEU A 179 -16.69 -7.33 8.83
N VAL A 180 -16.74 -7.83 10.07
CA VAL A 180 -16.04 -7.23 11.21
C VAL A 180 -14.84 -8.08 11.55
N LEU A 181 -13.63 -7.63 11.23
CA LEU A 181 -12.38 -8.27 11.63
C LEU A 181 -12.05 -7.86 13.07
N SER A 182 -12.14 -8.80 14.01
CA SER A 182 -11.90 -8.52 15.42
C SER A 182 -11.41 -9.75 16.18
N ASP A 183 -10.45 -9.55 17.07
CA ASP A 183 -10.03 -10.52 18.08
C ASP A 183 -11.06 -10.70 19.22
N CYS A 184 -12.16 -9.94 19.19
CA CYS A 184 -13.28 -9.98 20.14
C CYS A 184 -12.85 -9.85 21.61
N SER A 185 -11.70 -9.23 21.87
CA SER A 185 -11.08 -9.22 23.19
C SER A 185 -10.84 -7.80 23.73
N GLY A 186 -11.12 -6.77 22.94
CA GLY A 186 -11.04 -5.38 23.36
C GLY A 186 -12.11 -4.97 24.40
N PRO A 187 -11.93 -3.81 25.08
CA PRO A 187 -12.88 -3.31 26.08
C PRO A 187 -14.32 -3.16 25.57
N ALA A 188 -14.51 -2.76 24.32
CA ALA A 188 -15.81 -2.64 23.67
C ALA A 188 -16.58 -3.97 23.59
N TRP A 189 -15.87 -5.10 23.53
CA TRP A 189 -16.47 -6.43 23.47
C TRP A 189 -16.79 -6.98 24.86
N TRP A 190 -15.86 -6.88 25.81
CA TRP A 190 -16.09 -7.31 27.19
C TRP A 190 -17.18 -6.49 27.89
N SER A 191 -17.30 -5.20 27.58
CA SER A 191 -18.39 -4.36 28.11
C SER A 191 -19.72 -4.53 27.37
N GLY A 192 -19.75 -5.28 26.27
CA GLY A 192 -20.93 -5.46 25.43
C GLY A 192 -21.28 -4.25 24.55
N ARG A 193 -20.50 -3.16 24.57
CA ARG A 193 -20.74 -1.95 23.76
C ARG A 193 -20.67 -2.16 22.25
N ALA A 194 -20.00 -3.23 21.80
CA ALA A 194 -19.97 -3.61 20.38
C ALA A 194 -21.29 -4.26 19.91
N GLU A 195 -22.10 -4.84 20.81
CA GLU A 195 -23.32 -5.57 20.44
C GLU A 195 -24.36 -4.70 19.72
N PRO A 196 -24.70 -3.47 20.17
CA PRO A 196 -25.69 -2.64 19.48
C PRO A 196 -25.28 -2.27 18.05
N ALA A 197 -23.98 -2.08 17.78
CA ALA A 197 -23.49 -1.81 16.43
C ALA A 197 -23.66 -3.03 15.51
N LEU A 198 -23.28 -4.22 16.01
CA LEU A 198 -23.49 -5.48 15.29
C LEU A 198 -24.97 -5.76 15.05
N HIS A 199 -25.81 -5.60 16.07
CA HIS A 199 -27.26 -5.79 15.98
C HIS A 199 -27.87 -4.90 14.90
N ARG A 200 -27.45 -3.62 14.86
CA ARG A 200 -27.89 -2.66 13.83
C ARG A 200 -27.50 -3.10 12.43
N TRP A 201 -26.25 -3.48 12.19
CA TRP A 201 -25.79 -3.94 10.87
C TRP A 201 -26.48 -5.24 10.46
N ALA A 202 -26.56 -6.21 11.37
CA ALA A 202 -27.17 -7.51 11.17
C ALA A 202 -28.68 -7.41 10.85
N THR A 203 -29.36 -6.39 11.37
CA THR A 203 -30.79 -6.14 11.07
C THR A 203 -31.01 -5.62 9.65
N HIS A 204 -30.02 -4.97 9.03
CA HIS A 204 -30.16 -4.31 7.74
C HIS A 204 -29.45 -5.01 6.58
N GLY A 205 -28.53 -5.94 6.85
CA GLY A 205 -27.83 -6.70 5.83
C GLY A 205 -27.01 -7.85 6.39
N PRO A 206 -26.45 -8.71 5.52
CA PRO A 206 -25.58 -9.80 5.93
C PRO A 206 -24.38 -9.27 6.72
N THR A 207 -24.26 -9.70 7.98
CA THR A 207 -23.18 -9.28 8.89
C THR A 207 -22.52 -10.49 9.50
N ALA A 208 -21.18 -10.53 9.51
CA ALA A 208 -20.42 -11.57 10.21
C ALA A 208 -19.15 -11.00 10.85
N VAL A 209 -18.70 -11.65 11.92
CA VAL A 209 -17.43 -11.38 12.58
C VAL A 209 -16.39 -12.36 12.05
N VAL A 210 -15.29 -11.84 11.52
CA VAL A 210 -14.11 -12.63 11.14
C VAL A 210 -13.14 -12.56 12.32
N GLN A 211 -12.89 -13.70 12.94
CA GLN A 211 -12.05 -13.82 14.11
C GLN A 211 -10.69 -14.41 13.70
N PRO A 212 -9.59 -13.64 13.83
CA PRO A 212 -8.23 -14.10 13.54
C PRO A 212 -7.74 -15.32 14.33
N MET A 213 -8.26 -15.54 15.53
CA MET A 213 -7.91 -16.69 16.36
C MET A 213 -8.59 -17.96 15.83
N ALA A 214 -7.94 -19.11 16.02
CA ALA A 214 -8.54 -20.41 15.71
C ALA A 214 -9.77 -20.70 16.59
N GLU A 215 -10.74 -21.45 16.05
CA GLU A 215 -12.03 -21.76 16.66
C GLU A 215 -11.93 -22.18 18.14
N HIS A 216 -10.98 -23.07 18.45
CA HIS A 216 -10.76 -23.62 19.79
C HIS A 216 -10.44 -22.56 20.86
N LEU A 217 -9.96 -21.37 20.48
CA LEU A 217 -9.57 -20.29 21.38
C LEU A 217 -10.69 -19.27 21.61
N TRP A 218 -11.79 -19.32 20.84
CA TRP A 218 -12.85 -18.30 20.92
C TRP A 218 -13.52 -18.22 22.29
N ARG A 219 -13.56 -19.33 23.05
CA ARG A 219 -14.08 -19.38 24.43
C ARG A 219 -13.34 -18.45 25.40
N ARG A 220 -12.15 -17.97 25.03
CA ARG A 220 -11.33 -17.03 25.83
C ARG A 220 -11.56 -15.57 25.49
N THR A 221 -12.31 -15.29 24.43
CA THR A 221 -12.67 -13.94 24.02
C THR A 221 -14.01 -13.55 24.62
N ALA A 222 -14.41 -12.28 24.49
CA ALA A 222 -15.73 -11.85 24.94
C ALA A 222 -16.88 -12.44 24.08
N VAL A 223 -16.56 -13.08 22.95
CA VAL A 223 -17.50 -13.65 21.99
C VAL A 223 -17.39 -15.17 22.08
N THR A 224 -18.39 -15.81 22.68
CA THR A 224 -18.47 -17.28 22.80
C THR A 224 -19.56 -17.79 21.86
N PRO A 225 -19.24 -18.10 20.59
CA PRO A 225 -20.26 -18.52 19.64
C PRO A 225 -20.70 -19.96 19.88
N VAL A 226 -21.94 -20.24 19.52
CA VAL A 226 -22.54 -21.58 19.54
C VAL A 226 -22.41 -22.20 18.16
N MET A 227 -21.95 -23.46 18.10
CA MET A 227 -21.78 -24.20 16.85
C MET A 227 -23.10 -24.83 16.40
N GLY A 228 -23.37 -24.77 15.10
CA GLY A 228 -24.57 -25.36 14.53
C GLY A 228 -24.67 -25.22 13.02
N ARG A 229 -25.90 -25.27 12.53
CA ARG A 229 -26.23 -25.12 11.12
C ARG A 229 -27.09 -23.89 10.91
N ALA A 230 -26.80 -23.13 9.87
CA ALA A 230 -27.59 -21.97 9.49
C ALA A 230 -28.08 -22.05 8.04
N ARG A 231 -29.24 -21.46 7.79
CA ARG A 231 -29.75 -21.17 6.45
C ARG A 231 -30.36 -19.78 6.39
N THR A 232 -30.28 -19.14 5.24
CA THR A 232 -30.94 -17.85 4.99
C THR A 232 -32.18 -18.05 4.12
N VAL A 233 -33.18 -17.19 4.30
CA VAL A 233 -34.44 -17.23 3.53
C VAL A 233 -34.28 -16.79 2.08
N ARG A 234 -33.34 -15.88 1.78
CA ARG A 234 -33.06 -15.41 0.42
C ARG A 234 -31.62 -14.92 0.28
N PRO A 235 -31.06 -14.89 -0.95
CA PRO A 235 -29.75 -14.33 -1.20
C PRO A 235 -29.62 -12.89 -0.68
N GLY A 236 -28.55 -12.61 0.08
CA GLY A 236 -28.29 -11.29 0.65
C GLY A 236 -29.33 -10.81 1.66
N ALA A 237 -30.10 -11.70 2.29
CA ALA A 237 -31.02 -11.31 3.36
C ALA A 237 -30.25 -10.75 4.58
N PRO A 238 -30.83 -9.80 5.32
CA PRO A 238 -30.34 -9.46 6.65
C PRO A 238 -30.34 -10.68 7.57
N ASN A 239 -29.55 -10.63 8.64
CA ASN A 239 -29.42 -11.74 9.57
C ASN A 239 -30.71 -12.02 10.36
N THR A 240 -31.70 -11.11 10.38
CA THR A 240 -33.06 -11.39 10.90
C THR A 240 -33.76 -12.52 10.11
N GLY A 241 -33.37 -12.71 8.84
CA GLY A 241 -33.79 -13.82 8.00
C GLY A 241 -32.96 -15.10 8.15
N LEU A 242 -31.95 -15.10 9.03
CA LEU A 242 -31.12 -16.28 9.29
C LEU A 242 -31.87 -17.22 10.25
N ARG A 243 -31.86 -18.51 9.95
CA ARG A 243 -32.38 -19.58 10.80
C ARG A 243 -31.22 -20.44 11.24
N PHE A 244 -31.03 -20.59 12.54
CA PHE A 244 -29.89 -21.28 13.12
C PHE A 244 -30.36 -22.41 14.05
N THR A 245 -29.72 -23.56 13.92
CA THR A 245 -29.99 -24.77 14.70
C THR A 245 -28.67 -25.25 15.32
N PRO A 246 -28.49 -25.14 16.66
CA PRO A 246 -27.29 -25.63 17.34
C PRO A 246 -27.10 -27.13 17.21
N TYR A 247 -25.85 -27.60 17.27
CA TYR A 247 -25.55 -29.03 17.27
C TYR A 247 -25.93 -29.74 18.57
N ASP A 248 -25.92 -29.03 19.69
CA ASP A 248 -26.27 -29.57 21.00
C ASP A 248 -27.79 -29.67 21.24
N GLY A 249 -28.61 -29.21 20.28
CA GLY A 249 -30.06 -29.18 20.36
C GLY A 249 -30.62 -28.17 21.37
N ARG A 250 -29.77 -27.43 22.10
CA ARG A 250 -30.16 -26.45 23.12
C ARG A 250 -30.29 -25.05 22.52
N GLY A 251 -31.09 -24.94 21.47
CA GLY A 251 -31.34 -23.70 20.75
C GLY A 251 -32.27 -22.74 21.47
N PHE A 252 -31.71 -21.92 22.36
CA PHE A 252 -32.39 -20.73 22.86
C PHE A 252 -31.83 -19.48 22.17
N GLN A 253 -32.65 -18.85 21.33
CA GLN A 253 -32.42 -17.48 20.87
C GLN A 253 -33.08 -16.53 21.87
N PRO A 254 -32.31 -15.68 22.58
CA PRO A 254 -32.91 -14.70 23.47
C PRO A 254 -33.83 -13.72 22.69
N PRO A 255 -34.98 -13.34 23.25
CA PRO A 255 -35.86 -12.37 22.62
C PRO A 255 -35.13 -11.06 22.28
N GLY A 256 -35.45 -10.47 21.13
CA GLY A 256 -34.83 -9.20 20.70
C GLY A 256 -33.36 -9.31 20.28
N THR A 257 -32.85 -10.52 20.02
CA THR A 257 -31.49 -10.71 19.50
C THR A 257 -31.48 -11.20 18.05
N VAL A 258 -30.39 -10.94 17.33
CA VAL A 258 -30.17 -11.38 15.96
C VAL A 258 -28.93 -12.29 15.91
N PRO A 259 -29.00 -13.44 15.21
CA PRO A 259 -27.84 -14.31 15.05
C PRO A 259 -26.79 -13.68 14.12
N VAL A 260 -25.54 -13.58 14.56
CA VAL A 260 -24.40 -13.09 13.77
C VAL A 260 -23.37 -14.22 13.65
N PRO A 261 -23.08 -14.69 12.43
CA PRO A 261 -22.01 -15.66 12.20
C PRO A 261 -20.64 -15.15 12.67
N VAL A 262 -19.88 -16.04 13.29
CA VAL A 262 -18.46 -15.86 13.62
C VAL A 262 -17.66 -16.85 12.78
N LEU A 263 -16.65 -16.35 12.08
CA LEU A 263 -15.90 -17.08 11.07
C LEU A 263 -14.42 -17.07 11.44
N GLU A 264 -13.78 -18.23 11.39
CA GLU A 264 -12.32 -18.29 11.41
C GLU A 264 -11.76 -17.71 10.09
N THR A 265 -10.53 -17.20 10.11
CA THR A 265 -9.79 -16.77 8.90
C THR A 265 -9.28 -17.96 8.08
N ALA A 266 -10.11 -18.99 7.92
CA ALA A 266 -9.83 -20.20 7.16
C ALA A 266 -10.74 -20.27 5.91
N PRO A 267 -10.23 -20.79 4.77
CA PRO A 267 -11.00 -20.86 3.52
C PRO A 267 -12.35 -21.57 3.65
N ASP A 268 -12.43 -22.66 4.42
CA ASP A 268 -13.68 -23.45 4.52
C ASP A 268 -14.80 -22.67 5.22
N TRP A 269 -14.49 -21.99 6.32
CA TRP A 269 -15.41 -21.09 7.03
C TRP A 269 -15.94 -19.97 6.12
N LEU A 270 -15.06 -19.36 5.33
CA LEU A 270 -15.44 -18.32 4.37
C LEU A 270 -16.27 -18.89 3.21
N ALA A 271 -16.01 -20.13 2.80
CA ALA A 271 -16.77 -20.80 1.75
C ALA A 271 -18.20 -21.14 2.20
N ASP A 272 -18.36 -21.68 3.41
CA ASP A 272 -19.67 -21.97 4.02
C ASP A 272 -20.48 -20.69 4.20
N TRP A 273 -19.84 -19.61 4.67
CA TRP A 273 -20.48 -18.31 4.78
C TRP A 273 -20.88 -17.71 3.42
N ALA A 274 -20.03 -17.83 2.39
CA ALA A 274 -20.36 -17.38 1.04
C ALA A 274 -21.57 -18.15 0.47
N ARG A 275 -21.61 -19.48 0.67
CA ARG A 275 -22.77 -20.33 0.32
C ARG A 275 -24.03 -19.94 1.09
N LEU A 276 -23.88 -19.64 2.38
CA LEU A 276 -24.96 -19.19 3.25
C LEU A 276 -25.58 -17.88 2.73
N ILE A 277 -24.79 -16.85 2.45
CA ILE A 277 -25.31 -15.55 1.97
C ILE A 277 -25.91 -15.64 0.57
N THR A 278 -25.33 -16.47 -0.30
CA THR A 278 -25.83 -16.67 -1.66
C THR A 278 -27.07 -17.56 -1.71
N ALA A 279 -27.44 -18.18 -0.58
CA ALA A 279 -28.44 -19.23 -0.47
C ALA A 279 -28.20 -20.36 -1.49
N THR A 280 -26.93 -20.65 -1.81
CA THR A 280 -26.58 -21.60 -2.87
C THR A 280 -27.03 -23.01 -2.48
N GLY A 281 -27.93 -23.59 -3.29
CA GLY A 281 -28.44 -24.94 -3.09
C GLY A 281 -29.50 -25.09 -1.99
N GLY A 282 -29.92 -24.01 -1.32
CA GLY A 282 -30.97 -24.05 -0.27
C GLY A 282 -30.64 -24.91 0.97
N ARG A 283 -29.40 -25.44 1.05
CA ARG A 283 -28.94 -26.32 2.12
C ARG A 283 -28.44 -25.52 3.31
N GLU A 284 -28.67 -26.07 4.50
CA GLU A 284 -28.05 -25.55 5.72
C GLU A 284 -26.52 -25.68 5.64
N GLN A 285 -25.81 -24.65 6.09
CA GLN A 285 -24.36 -24.58 6.14
C GLN A 285 -23.88 -24.67 7.60
N PRO A 286 -22.79 -25.38 7.90
CA PRO A 286 -22.18 -25.34 9.21
C PRO A 286 -21.67 -23.92 9.50
N THR A 287 -21.87 -23.44 10.72
CA THR A 287 -21.39 -22.12 11.16
C THR A 287 -21.39 -22.01 12.68
N ALA A 288 -20.76 -20.95 13.19
CA ALA A 288 -20.81 -20.56 14.59
C ALA A 288 -21.57 -19.24 14.68
N VAL A 289 -22.46 -19.08 15.66
CA VAL A 289 -23.29 -17.88 15.81
C VAL A 289 -23.19 -17.32 17.21
N ILE A 290 -23.09 -16.00 17.31
CA ILE A 290 -23.46 -15.24 18.51
C ILE A 290 -24.83 -14.59 18.33
N HIS A 291 -25.56 -14.45 19.41
CA HIS A 291 -26.80 -13.69 19.44
C HIS A 291 -26.50 -12.30 20.00
N VAL A 292 -26.71 -11.25 19.20
CA VAL A 292 -26.47 -9.84 19.61
C VAL A 292 -27.78 -9.10 19.75
N GLY A 293 -27.89 -8.22 20.75
CA GLY A 293 -29.07 -7.38 20.98
C GLY A 293 -28.76 -5.89 20.83
N ASP A 294 -29.79 -5.05 20.89
CA ASP A 294 -29.66 -3.59 20.81
C ASP A 294 -29.16 -2.95 22.12
N SER A 295 -29.16 -3.72 23.21
CA SER A 295 -28.67 -3.28 24.53
C SER A 295 -27.36 -3.97 24.88
N PRO A 296 -26.36 -3.24 25.41
CA PRO A 296 -25.06 -3.82 25.75
C PRO A 296 -25.20 -4.79 26.93
N ARG A 297 -24.67 -6.00 26.76
CA ARG A 297 -24.56 -7.01 27.82
C ARG A 297 -23.11 -7.14 28.26
N SER A 298 -22.81 -6.62 29.44
CA SER A 298 -21.45 -6.64 29.98
C SER A 298 -21.05 -8.05 30.44
N ARG A 299 -19.85 -8.45 30.05
CA ARG A 299 -19.10 -9.63 30.49
C ARG A 299 -17.84 -9.23 31.29
N SER A 300 -17.68 -7.94 31.60
CA SER A 300 -16.48 -7.42 32.25
C SER A 300 -16.23 -7.99 33.65
N ALA A 301 -17.26 -8.48 34.35
CA ALA A 301 -17.11 -9.08 35.68
C ALA A 301 -16.12 -10.26 35.70
N ALA A 302 -16.08 -11.09 34.64
CA ALA A 302 -15.13 -12.19 34.53
C ALA A 302 -13.68 -11.69 34.37
N VAL A 303 -13.48 -10.59 33.64
CA VAL A 303 -12.17 -9.96 33.46
C VAL A 303 -11.68 -9.34 34.76
N THR A 304 -12.55 -8.63 35.47
CA THR A 304 -12.23 -8.04 36.77
C THR A 304 -11.85 -9.12 37.79
N ALA A 305 -12.64 -10.19 37.88
CA ALA A 305 -12.33 -11.30 38.78
C ALA A 305 -10.97 -11.97 38.46
N GLU A 306 -10.59 -12.08 37.19
CA GLU A 306 -9.28 -12.62 36.80
C GLU A 306 -8.14 -11.63 37.10
N GLN A 307 -8.37 -10.33 36.99
CA GLN A 307 -7.39 -9.28 37.30
C GLN A 307 -7.12 -9.16 38.81
N GLU A 308 -8.10 -9.45 39.65
CA GLU A 308 -7.99 -9.43 41.12
C GLU A 308 -7.15 -10.59 41.68
N LEU A 309 -6.88 -11.63 40.88
CA LEU A 309 -6.07 -12.76 41.32
C LEU A 309 -4.60 -12.36 41.53
N PRO A 310 -3.92 -12.99 42.51
CA PRO A 310 -2.47 -12.86 42.65
C PRO A 310 -1.76 -13.19 41.34
N ILE A 311 -0.73 -12.43 40.98
CA ILE A 311 -0.09 -12.57 39.66
C ILE A 311 0.48 -13.98 39.40
N ARG A 312 0.98 -14.65 40.45
CA ARG A 312 1.45 -16.04 40.37
C ARG A 312 0.34 -17.01 40.01
N ASP A 313 -0.88 -16.79 40.51
CA ASP A 313 -2.04 -17.63 40.18
C ASP A 313 -2.50 -17.38 38.74
N ARG A 314 -2.43 -16.13 38.26
CA ARG A 314 -2.70 -15.77 36.86
C ARG A 314 -1.71 -16.44 35.92
N VAL A 315 -0.42 -16.43 36.25
CA VAL A 315 0.63 -17.14 35.48
C VAL A 315 0.38 -18.66 35.48
N ARG A 316 0.03 -19.25 36.64
CA ARG A 316 -0.32 -20.69 36.72
C ARG A 316 -1.54 -21.04 35.86
N ARG A 317 -2.60 -20.23 35.90
CA ARG A 317 -3.80 -20.42 35.07
C ARG A 317 -3.49 -20.28 33.58
N PHE A 318 -2.65 -19.30 33.22
CA PHE A 318 -2.16 -19.15 31.86
C PHE A 318 -1.42 -20.43 31.42
N HIS A 319 -0.41 -20.92 32.16
CA HIS A 319 0.29 -22.15 31.80
C HIS A 319 -0.61 -23.39 31.74
N ALA A 320 -1.61 -23.49 32.61
CA ALA A 320 -2.54 -24.62 32.63
C ALA A 320 -3.48 -24.65 31.41
N THR A 321 -3.66 -23.53 30.73
CA THR A 321 -4.64 -23.40 29.65
C THR A 321 -3.98 -23.10 28.30
N ALA A 322 -2.91 -22.31 28.26
CA ALA A 322 -2.21 -21.90 27.06
C ALA A 322 -1.70 -23.09 26.23
N SER A 323 -1.61 -22.90 24.92
CA SER A 323 -0.84 -23.82 24.08
C SER A 323 0.62 -23.92 24.56
N PRO A 324 1.28 -25.08 24.37
CA PRO A 324 2.70 -25.24 24.71
C PRO A 324 3.57 -24.14 24.09
N GLU A 325 3.30 -23.79 22.84
CA GLU A 325 4.02 -22.76 22.10
C GLU A 325 3.80 -21.35 22.70
N ALA A 326 2.58 -21.04 23.16
CA ALA A 326 2.29 -19.76 23.82
C ALA A 326 2.94 -19.68 25.21
N ALA A 327 2.93 -20.76 25.98
CA ALA A 327 3.58 -20.84 27.27
C ALA A 327 5.10 -20.65 27.15
N GLU A 328 5.74 -21.33 26.19
CA GLU A 328 7.16 -21.19 25.88
C GLU A 328 7.48 -19.77 25.39
N LEU A 329 6.67 -19.22 24.48
CA LEU A 329 6.85 -17.86 23.96
C LEU A 329 6.75 -16.80 25.07
N ALA A 330 5.79 -16.91 26.00
CA ALA A 330 5.65 -15.98 27.12
C ALA A 330 6.91 -15.96 27.99
N ALA A 331 7.49 -17.13 28.25
CA ALA A 331 8.70 -17.26 29.04
C ALA A 331 9.93 -16.63 28.33
N HIS A 332 10.06 -16.79 27.01
CA HIS A 332 11.12 -16.12 26.25
C HIS A 332 10.93 -14.60 26.17
N VAL A 333 9.69 -14.12 26.00
CA VAL A 333 9.36 -12.68 25.99
C VAL A 333 9.67 -12.04 27.35
N ALA A 334 9.61 -12.80 28.45
CA ALA A 334 10.00 -12.31 29.77
C ALA A 334 11.49 -11.92 29.89
N VAL A 335 12.34 -12.33 28.94
CA VAL A 335 13.76 -11.92 28.84
C VAL A 335 13.93 -10.58 28.09
N SER A 336 12.93 -10.17 27.30
CA SER A 336 13.03 -9.02 26.39
C SER A 336 12.21 -7.81 26.83
N VAL A 337 12.30 -6.71 26.08
CA VAL A 337 11.29 -5.65 26.12
C VAL A 337 9.99 -6.11 25.43
N PRO A 338 8.81 -5.80 25.99
CA PRO A 338 7.50 -6.26 25.52
C PRO A 338 6.97 -5.35 24.41
N VAL A 339 7.71 -5.26 23.30
CA VAL A 339 7.25 -4.59 22.09
C VAL A 339 6.99 -5.59 20.99
N LEU A 340 5.88 -5.40 20.26
CA LEU A 340 5.37 -6.38 19.31
C LEU A 340 6.39 -6.88 18.28
N PRO A 341 7.26 -6.04 17.66
CA PRO A 341 8.22 -6.55 16.69
C PRO A 341 9.29 -7.45 17.33
N VAL A 342 9.70 -7.19 18.58
CA VAL A 342 10.63 -8.06 19.33
C VAL A 342 9.95 -9.37 19.69
N MET A 343 8.69 -9.33 20.12
CA MET A 343 7.93 -10.55 20.41
C MET A 343 7.77 -11.44 19.17
N ARG A 344 7.50 -10.84 17.99
CA ARG A 344 7.47 -11.56 16.70
C ARG A 344 8.82 -12.14 16.31
N LEU A 345 9.91 -11.42 16.59
CA LEU A 345 11.28 -11.89 16.35
C LEU A 345 11.59 -13.11 17.23
N ILE A 346 11.22 -13.07 18.51
CA ILE A 346 11.36 -14.18 19.45
C ILE A 346 10.52 -15.37 19.00
N GLN A 347 9.25 -15.15 18.65
CA GLN A 347 8.37 -16.18 18.10
C GLN A 347 9.03 -16.87 16.89
N HIS A 348 9.49 -16.09 15.92
CA HIS A 348 10.08 -16.64 14.69
C HIS A 348 11.39 -17.41 14.92
N ARG A 349 12.19 -17.03 15.91
CA ARG A 349 13.52 -17.62 16.17
C ARG A 349 13.50 -18.75 17.20
N MET A 350 12.67 -18.63 18.22
CA MET A 350 12.67 -19.53 19.37
C MET A 350 11.51 -20.53 19.31
N VAL A 351 10.37 -20.14 18.71
CA VAL A 351 9.15 -20.97 18.66
C VAL A 351 8.62 -21.04 17.22
N PRO A 352 9.38 -21.59 16.25
CA PRO A 352 9.04 -21.54 14.82
C PRO A 352 7.74 -22.29 14.45
N GLY A 353 7.28 -23.22 15.30
CA GLY A 353 5.97 -23.90 15.15
C GLY A 353 4.78 -23.11 15.72
N GLY A 354 5.03 -22.14 16.60
CA GLY A 354 4.00 -21.29 17.20
C GLY A 354 3.60 -20.19 16.24
N GLY A 355 2.68 -20.48 15.32
CA GLY A 355 2.12 -19.47 14.40
C GLY A 355 1.50 -18.27 15.13
N PRO A 356 0.93 -17.27 14.43
CA PRO A 356 0.41 -16.03 15.03
C PRO A 356 -0.53 -16.22 16.22
N ALA A 357 -1.26 -17.34 16.30
CA ALA A 357 -2.13 -17.70 17.41
C ALA A 357 -1.40 -17.77 18.78
N ALA A 358 -0.16 -18.30 18.83
CA ALA A 358 0.60 -18.41 20.07
C ALA A 358 0.91 -17.03 20.67
N LEU A 359 1.37 -16.08 19.83
CA LEU A 359 1.59 -14.70 20.24
C LEU A 359 0.30 -14.01 20.67
N ALA A 360 -0.84 -14.32 20.04
CA ALA A 360 -2.14 -13.81 20.45
C ALA A 360 -2.54 -14.31 21.84
N GLU A 361 -2.36 -15.60 22.12
CA GLU A 361 -2.60 -16.15 23.46
C GLU A 361 -1.75 -15.46 24.53
N VAL A 362 -0.48 -15.17 24.22
CA VAL A 362 0.42 -14.42 25.12
C VAL A 362 -0.13 -13.02 25.40
N LEU A 363 -0.51 -12.26 24.37
CA LEU A 363 -1.04 -10.91 24.53
C LEU A 363 -2.42 -10.87 25.21
N LEU A 364 -3.22 -11.93 25.05
CA LEU A 364 -4.56 -12.06 25.64
C LEU A 364 -4.57 -12.76 27.01
N SER A 365 -3.41 -13.20 27.51
CA SER A 365 -3.24 -13.85 28.82
C SER A 365 -3.63 -12.98 30.01
N GLY A 366 -3.72 -11.67 29.81
CA GLY A 366 -3.82 -10.66 30.87
C GLY A 366 -2.49 -10.35 31.57
N LEU A 367 -1.40 -11.05 31.25
CA LEU A 367 -0.06 -10.78 31.81
C LEU A 367 0.59 -9.54 31.20
N PHE A 368 0.00 -9.00 30.13
CA PHE A 368 0.44 -7.79 29.43
C PHE A 368 -0.66 -6.73 29.45
N GLU A 369 -0.25 -5.50 29.67
CA GLU A 369 -1.06 -4.29 29.57
C GLU A 369 -0.60 -3.47 28.37
N SER A 370 -1.53 -2.93 27.61
CA SER A 370 -1.17 -2.09 26.46
C SER A 370 -0.93 -0.65 26.91
N VAL A 371 0.22 -0.08 26.53
CA VAL A 371 0.59 1.31 26.84
C VAL A 371 0.36 2.19 25.61
N GLU A 372 0.92 1.80 24.47
CA GLU A 372 0.70 2.43 23.17
C GLU A 372 0.24 1.34 22.19
N ALA A 373 -1.05 1.00 22.28
CA ALA A 373 -1.67 -0.06 21.48
C ALA A 373 -1.41 0.10 19.97
N ASP A 374 -1.46 1.32 19.46
CA ASP A 374 -1.23 1.63 18.05
C ASP A 374 0.21 1.37 17.60
N ARG A 375 1.18 1.54 18.51
CA ARG A 375 2.61 1.26 18.29
C ARG A 375 3.03 -0.15 18.68
N GLY A 376 2.14 -0.92 19.29
CA GLY A 376 2.43 -2.28 19.76
C GLY A 376 3.39 -2.31 20.94
N VAL A 377 3.30 -1.31 21.83
CA VAL A 377 4.07 -1.24 23.07
C VAL A 377 3.20 -1.72 24.23
N TYR A 378 3.73 -2.69 24.97
CA TYR A 378 3.07 -3.28 26.13
C TYR A 378 3.92 -3.06 27.39
N ARG A 379 3.34 -3.42 28.53
CA ARG A 379 3.99 -3.50 29.84
C ARG A 379 3.58 -4.82 30.49
N PHE A 380 4.47 -5.46 31.24
CA PHE A 380 4.07 -6.61 32.06
C PHE A 380 3.19 -6.16 33.24
N ALA A 381 2.14 -6.92 33.55
CA ALA A 381 1.44 -6.75 34.82
C ALA A 381 2.45 -6.91 35.98
N ALA A 382 2.23 -6.18 37.08
CA ALA A 382 3.18 -6.15 38.20
C ALA A 382 3.54 -7.56 38.69
N GLY A 383 4.83 -7.90 38.69
CA GLY A 383 5.35 -9.22 39.08
C GLY A 383 5.21 -10.34 38.04
N ALA A 384 4.56 -10.11 36.89
CA ALA A 384 4.34 -11.13 35.87
C ALA A 384 5.65 -11.58 35.20
N ARG A 385 6.55 -10.63 34.91
CA ARG A 385 7.86 -10.91 34.30
C ARG A 385 8.69 -11.83 35.18
N SER A 386 8.84 -11.49 36.46
CA SER A 386 9.57 -12.30 37.43
C SER A 386 8.96 -13.70 37.57
N ALA A 387 7.63 -13.80 37.67
CA ALA A 387 6.93 -15.08 37.74
C ALA A 387 7.11 -15.94 36.47
N LEU A 388 7.16 -15.34 35.27
CA LEU A 388 7.43 -16.08 34.02
C LEU A 388 8.89 -16.53 33.94
N LEU A 389 9.85 -15.72 34.38
CA LEU A 389 11.27 -16.09 34.40
C LEU A 389 11.55 -17.26 35.35
N GLU A 390 10.80 -17.40 36.45
CA GLU A 390 10.87 -18.56 37.35
C GLU A 390 10.48 -19.88 36.66
N THR A 391 9.71 -19.83 35.55
CA THR A 391 9.29 -21.03 34.81
C THR A 391 10.31 -21.52 33.78
N LEU A 392 11.32 -20.68 33.45
CA LEU A 392 12.30 -20.98 32.41
C LEU A 392 13.63 -21.44 33.02
N PRO A 393 14.23 -22.55 32.55
CA PRO A 393 15.58 -22.92 32.96
C PRO A 393 16.58 -21.79 32.67
N ARG A 394 17.47 -21.50 33.62
CA ARG A 394 18.44 -20.40 33.50
C ARG A 394 19.29 -20.48 32.23
N SER A 395 19.66 -21.69 31.79
CA SER A 395 20.41 -21.90 30.55
C SER A 395 19.64 -21.43 29.31
N VAL A 396 18.33 -21.70 29.24
CA VAL A 396 17.46 -21.31 28.13
C VAL A 396 17.22 -19.79 28.14
N ALA A 397 17.06 -19.21 29.33
CA ALA A 397 16.96 -17.76 29.49
C ALA A 397 18.22 -17.02 28.99
N LEU A 398 19.41 -17.55 29.32
CA LEU A 398 20.68 -17.01 28.83
C LEU A 398 20.84 -17.17 27.31
N ALA A 399 20.49 -18.33 26.76
CA ALA A 399 20.51 -18.55 25.31
C ALA A 399 19.59 -17.54 24.58
N THR A 400 18.41 -17.27 25.13
CA THR A 400 17.48 -16.26 24.62
C THR A 400 18.09 -14.86 24.65
N ALA A 401 18.71 -14.49 25.76
CA ALA A 401 19.38 -13.20 25.91
C ALA A 401 20.53 -13.04 24.89
N ASP A 402 21.29 -14.10 24.62
CA ASP A 402 22.41 -14.05 23.67
C ASP A 402 21.94 -13.94 22.22
N VAL A 403 20.86 -14.64 21.83
CA VAL A 403 20.22 -14.46 20.52
C VAL A 403 19.75 -13.01 20.34
N LEU A 404 19.09 -12.43 21.35
CA LEU A 404 18.64 -11.04 21.30
C LEU A 404 19.81 -10.04 21.22
N LYS A 405 20.93 -10.28 21.92
CA LYS A 405 22.13 -9.45 21.81
C LYS A 405 22.75 -9.51 20.41
N GLN A 406 22.85 -10.71 19.82
CA GLN A 406 23.39 -10.89 18.47
C GLN A 406 22.54 -10.15 17.42
N LEU A 407 21.20 -10.26 17.54
CA LEU A 407 20.27 -9.59 16.64
C LEU A 407 20.29 -8.06 16.83
N SER A 408 20.43 -7.57 18.07
CA SER A 408 20.65 -6.15 18.35
C SER A 408 21.88 -5.65 17.60
N ALA A 409 23.01 -6.36 17.73
CA ALA A 409 24.27 -6.00 17.07
C ALA A 409 24.23 -6.12 15.54
N GLU A 410 23.37 -6.96 14.98
CA GLU A 410 23.14 -7.05 13.55
C GLU A 410 22.32 -5.86 13.02
N ILE A 411 21.28 -5.45 13.74
CA ILE A 411 20.47 -4.28 13.40
C ILE A 411 21.30 -3.00 13.55
N ASP A 412 22.12 -2.90 14.60
CA ASP A 412 23.09 -1.82 14.83
C ASP A 412 23.99 -1.58 13.61
N ARG A 413 24.44 -2.66 12.95
CA ARG A 413 25.35 -2.58 11.80
C ARG A 413 24.67 -2.19 10.48
N ARG A 414 23.36 -2.37 10.35
CA ARG A 414 22.59 -2.05 9.15
C ARG A 414 21.90 -0.69 9.32
N ALA A 415 22.68 0.38 9.30
CA ALA A 415 22.19 1.74 9.50
C ALA A 415 21.30 2.21 8.33
N GLY A 416 20.06 2.62 8.64
CA GLY A 416 19.08 3.19 7.74
C GLY A 416 17.87 3.72 8.53
N SER A 417 16.93 4.43 7.88
CA SER A 417 15.74 4.99 8.56
C SER A 417 14.89 3.96 9.29
N GLY A 418 14.88 2.71 8.79
CA GLY A 418 14.28 1.54 9.43
C GLY A 418 14.79 1.27 10.86
N ALA A 419 16.06 1.56 11.08
CA ALA A 419 16.73 1.28 12.34
C ALA A 419 16.35 2.33 13.40
N GLU A 420 16.19 3.61 13.02
CA GLU A 420 15.86 4.70 13.95
C GLU A 420 14.46 4.60 14.56
N THR A 421 13.43 4.26 13.77
CA THR A 421 12.10 4.06 14.38
C THR A 421 12.05 2.81 15.23
N PHE A 422 12.77 1.74 14.86
CA PHE A 422 12.88 0.57 15.71
C PHE A 422 13.54 0.92 17.06
N ARG A 423 14.58 1.78 17.07
CA ARG A 423 15.12 2.36 18.32
C ARG A 423 14.06 3.12 19.09
N SER A 424 13.29 3.98 18.44
CA SER A 424 12.21 4.74 19.10
C SER A 424 11.20 3.82 19.78
N LEU A 425 10.80 2.72 19.13
CA LEU A 425 9.90 1.72 19.71
C LEU A 425 10.54 0.99 20.91
N LEU A 426 11.81 0.59 20.80
CA LEU A 426 12.53 -0.01 21.92
C LEU A 426 12.62 0.95 23.10
N LEU A 427 12.98 2.22 22.87
CA LEU A 427 13.02 3.25 23.90
C LEU A 427 11.65 3.46 24.57
N SER A 428 10.56 3.46 23.81
CA SER A 428 9.20 3.50 24.37
C SER A 428 8.89 2.28 25.23
N GLY A 429 9.24 1.07 24.78
CA GLY A 429 9.07 -0.16 25.56
C GLY A 429 9.89 -0.18 26.84
N TRP A 430 11.14 0.31 26.78
CA TRP A 430 12.01 0.47 27.94
C TRP A 430 11.44 1.42 28.98
N ARG A 431 10.92 2.58 28.55
CA ARG A 431 10.25 3.53 29.43
C ARG A 431 8.97 2.95 30.02
N ALA A 432 8.23 2.16 29.25
CA ALA A 432 7.02 1.50 29.71
C ALA A 432 7.31 0.51 30.85
N ASP A 433 8.43 -0.21 30.80
CA ASP A 433 8.83 -1.22 31.78
C ASP A 433 9.66 -0.68 32.97
N ALA A 434 10.13 0.57 32.93
CA ALA A 434 10.92 1.14 34.01
C ALA A 434 10.03 1.62 35.17
N GLU A 435 10.36 1.21 36.41
CA GLU A 435 9.72 1.72 37.63
C GLU A 435 10.11 3.19 37.93
N ASP A 436 11.26 3.66 37.45
CA ASP A 436 11.75 5.05 37.56
C ASP A 436 12.25 5.60 36.20
N PRO A 437 11.49 6.50 35.54
CA PRO A 437 11.82 7.02 34.21
C PRO A 437 12.97 8.04 34.18
N ALA A 438 13.49 8.50 35.33
CA ALA A 438 14.49 9.56 35.41
C ALA A 438 15.95 9.06 35.39
N SER A 439 16.21 7.76 35.53
CA SER A 439 17.56 7.19 35.63
C SER A 439 18.17 6.81 34.27
N GLY A 440 18.92 7.75 33.68
CA GLY A 440 20.03 7.50 32.73
C GLY A 440 19.73 6.58 31.54
N VAL A 441 19.25 7.16 30.43
CA VAL A 441 19.11 6.52 29.12
C VAL A 441 20.48 6.49 28.43
N SER A 442 21.43 5.69 28.95
CA SER A 442 22.73 5.46 28.28
C SER A 442 23.07 3.97 28.12
N ALA A 443 22.07 3.10 28.13
CA ALA A 443 22.26 1.68 27.85
C ALA A 443 21.82 1.37 26.42
N ARG A 444 22.77 1.41 25.47
CA ARG A 444 22.72 0.94 24.06
C ARG A 444 21.35 1.02 23.39
N ALA A 445 21.18 1.94 22.45
CA ALA A 445 19.90 2.26 21.78
C ALA A 445 19.13 1.09 21.12
N PHE A 446 19.73 -0.11 20.99
CA PHE A 446 19.06 -1.34 20.50
C PHE A 446 18.96 -2.50 21.50
N ALA A 447 19.29 -2.32 22.77
CA ALA A 447 19.22 -3.40 23.74
C ALA A 447 17.79 -4.01 23.81
N MET A 448 17.62 -5.20 23.24
CA MET A 448 16.33 -5.91 23.24
C MET A 448 16.09 -6.71 24.53
N VAL A 449 17.14 -6.94 25.33
CA VAL A 449 17.07 -7.64 26.62
C VAL A 449 16.77 -6.64 27.74
N SER A 450 15.79 -6.92 28.61
CA SER A 450 15.39 -5.98 29.67
C SER A 450 16.42 -5.88 30.81
N ARG A 451 16.49 -4.72 31.50
CA ARG A 451 17.38 -4.51 32.68
C ARG A 451 17.02 -5.48 33.80
N GLU A 452 15.73 -5.66 34.06
CA GLU A 452 15.24 -6.57 35.10
C GLU A 452 15.66 -8.02 34.83
N ALA A 453 15.50 -8.50 33.58
CA ALA A 453 15.97 -9.82 33.19
C ALA A 453 17.49 -9.95 33.30
N LEU A 454 18.27 -8.92 32.90
CA LEU A 454 19.73 -8.93 33.06
C LEU A 454 20.16 -9.00 34.53
N ARG A 455 19.49 -8.29 35.44
CA ARG A 455 19.74 -8.33 36.88
C ARG A 455 19.48 -9.73 37.45
N LEU A 456 18.36 -10.36 37.06
CA LEU A 456 17.98 -11.70 37.51
C LEU A 456 18.88 -12.80 36.92
N LEU A 457 19.26 -12.69 35.64
CA LEU A 457 20.06 -13.70 34.94
C LEU A 457 21.56 -13.57 35.21
N SER A 458 22.07 -12.36 35.46
CA SER A 458 23.49 -12.06 35.63
C SER A 458 23.73 -10.86 36.56
N PRO A 459 23.81 -11.09 37.88
CA PRO A 459 24.07 -10.04 38.88
C PRO A 459 25.36 -9.22 38.60
N ARG A 460 26.37 -9.82 37.96
CA ARG A 460 27.62 -9.15 37.55
C ARG A 460 27.51 -8.31 36.27
N ALA A 461 26.56 -8.59 35.37
CA ALA A 461 26.42 -7.89 34.09
C ALA A 461 25.67 -6.55 34.22
N ALA A 462 24.80 -6.42 35.23
CA ALA A 462 24.09 -5.17 35.52
C ALA A 462 25.06 -4.01 35.83
N VAL A 463 26.17 -4.30 36.52
CA VAL A 463 27.20 -3.33 36.91
C VAL A 463 28.00 -2.80 35.71
N LEU A 464 28.16 -3.59 34.63
CA LEU A 464 28.90 -3.19 33.43
C LEU A 464 28.10 -2.28 32.49
N THR A 465 26.80 -2.10 32.72
CA THR A 465 25.94 -1.24 31.88
C THR A 465 25.89 0.21 32.39
N GLU A 466 26.33 0.45 33.63
CA GLU A 466 26.32 1.78 34.28
C GLU A 466 27.62 2.57 34.06
N ALA A 467 28.67 1.97 33.50
CA ALA A 467 29.99 2.59 33.34
C ALA A 467 30.38 2.79 31.85
N ALA A 468 30.09 3.96 31.29
CA ALA A 468 30.75 4.49 30.09
C ALA A 468 30.87 6.03 30.18
N PRO A 469 31.96 6.65 29.69
CA PRO A 469 32.46 7.92 30.21
C PRO A 469 31.86 9.17 29.55
N THR A 470 31.61 10.21 30.35
CA THR A 470 31.37 11.60 29.94
C THR A 470 32.69 12.23 29.47
N GLN A 471 32.71 12.82 28.27
CA GLN A 471 33.80 13.70 27.85
C GLN A 471 33.41 15.16 28.08
N ASP A 472 34.15 15.80 28.97
CA ASP A 472 34.13 17.22 29.26
C ASP A 472 34.77 18.01 28.09
N THR A 473 34.08 19.05 27.62
CA THR A 473 34.66 20.02 26.68
C THR A 473 35.24 21.18 27.48
N GLU A 474 36.55 21.22 27.63
CA GLU A 474 37.29 22.35 28.20
C GLU A 474 37.34 23.53 27.22
N THR A 475 36.85 24.67 27.68
CA THR A 475 36.97 26.00 27.10
C THR A 475 38.42 26.50 27.23
N ARG A 476 39.04 26.97 26.13
CA ARG A 476 40.21 27.86 26.19
C ARG A 476 39.99 29.10 25.34
N GLN A 477 40.03 30.24 26.03
CA GLN A 477 40.07 31.60 25.52
C GLN A 477 41.47 31.97 25.03
N SER A 478 41.51 32.76 23.94
CA SER A 478 42.42 33.90 23.67
C SER A 478 42.19 34.32 22.20
N GLY A 479 42.15 35.56 21.76
CA GLY A 479 42.28 36.87 22.37
C GLY A 479 42.26 37.91 21.23
N GLN A 480 41.36 38.89 21.34
CA GLN A 480 41.60 40.34 21.18
C GLN A 480 42.47 40.84 19.99
N GLY A 481 41.86 41.69 19.16
CA GLY A 481 42.52 42.59 18.21
C GLY A 481 41.54 43.65 17.70
N ASP A 482 41.63 44.84 18.32
CA ASP A 482 41.29 46.20 17.85
C ASP A 482 41.35 46.41 16.30
N GLN A 483 40.73 47.40 15.63
CA GLN A 483 39.99 48.63 15.98
C GLN A 483 39.39 49.21 14.67
N ASP A 484 38.41 50.09 14.86
CA ASP A 484 38.13 51.33 14.10
C ASP A 484 37.28 51.40 12.81
N ALA A 485 36.44 52.46 12.88
CA ALA A 485 36.05 53.41 11.84
C ALA A 485 34.64 53.31 11.21
N GLU A 486 33.69 53.92 11.91
CA GLU A 486 32.90 55.10 11.47
C GLU A 486 32.28 55.18 10.05
N ALA A 487 30.94 55.35 10.07
CA ALA A 487 29.94 55.69 9.06
C ALA A 487 30.34 56.68 7.93
N PRO A 488 29.58 56.77 6.80
CA PRO A 488 28.31 57.52 6.85
C PRO A 488 27.15 56.98 5.99
N ALA A 489 25.97 57.53 6.29
CA ALA A 489 24.71 57.35 5.61
C ALA A 489 24.71 57.83 4.14
N GLY A 490 23.96 57.12 3.30
CA GLY A 490 23.61 57.52 1.94
C GLY A 490 22.22 56.99 1.59
N ASN A 491 21.28 57.92 1.45
CA ASN A 491 19.84 57.71 1.27
C ASN A 491 19.50 57.63 -0.23
N SER A 492 18.65 56.67 -0.65
CA SER A 492 17.81 56.62 -1.87
C SER A 492 17.53 55.14 -2.20
N GLY A 493 16.35 54.65 -2.57
CA GLY A 493 15.11 55.28 -2.97
C GLY A 493 14.38 54.36 -3.97
N GLY A 494 13.63 53.38 -3.46
CA GLY A 494 12.53 52.65 -4.13
C GLY A 494 12.87 51.57 -5.18
N PRO A 495 11.88 50.80 -5.68
CA PRO A 495 10.63 50.37 -5.04
C PRO A 495 10.49 48.84 -4.96
N ASP A 496 9.54 48.45 -4.11
CA ASP A 496 8.91 47.14 -4.01
C ASP A 496 8.38 46.69 -5.40
N VAL A 497 8.75 45.49 -5.86
CA VAL A 497 8.19 44.87 -7.08
C VAL A 497 7.55 43.54 -6.70
N SER A 498 6.56 43.63 -5.83
CA SER A 498 5.45 42.68 -5.68
C SER A 498 4.25 43.22 -6.47
N GLU A 499 4.36 43.36 -7.79
CA GLU A 499 3.21 43.54 -8.71
C GLU A 499 3.70 43.66 -10.16
N ALA A 500 3.68 42.56 -10.91
CA ALA A 500 3.51 42.56 -12.36
C ALA A 500 3.44 41.11 -12.85
N LEU A 501 2.25 40.67 -13.23
CA LEU A 501 1.93 39.86 -14.43
C LEU A 501 0.45 39.43 -14.34
N SER A 502 -0.44 40.40 -14.12
CA SER A 502 -1.86 40.29 -14.49
C SER A 502 -2.02 40.92 -15.87
N GLY A 503 -1.77 40.12 -16.90
CA GLY A 503 -1.94 40.49 -18.29
C GLY A 503 -3.22 39.89 -18.86
N ARG A 504 -4.31 40.65 -18.82
CA ARG A 504 -5.54 40.37 -19.59
C ARG A 504 -5.23 40.31 -21.09
N VAL A 505 -5.61 39.22 -21.74
CA VAL A 505 -5.86 39.20 -23.19
C VAL A 505 -7.33 38.85 -23.41
N VAL A 506 -8.10 39.84 -23.89
CA VAL A 506 -9.41 39.64 -24.50
C VAL A 506 -9.25 39.98 -25.97
N SER A 507 -9.64 39.04 -26.85
CA SER A 507 -9.99 39.14 -28.29
C SER A 507 -9.45 37.88 -28.99
N ALA A 508 -10.09 37.16 -29.91
CA ALA A 508 -11.27 37.36 -30.73
C ALA A 508 -11.89 35.98 -31.07
N ARG A 509 -13.11 35.98 -31.59
CA ARG A 509 -13.74 34.80 -32.23
C ARG A 509 -12.85 34.29 -33.37
N GLY A 510 -12.25 33.13 -33.17
CA GLY A 510 -11.49 32.39 -34.17
C GLY A 510 -11.13 31.01 -33.62
N THR A 511 -11.03 30.02 -34.49
CA THR A 511 -10.72 28.61 -34.21
C THR A 511 -9.30 28.40 -33.66
N ALA A 512 -8.96 28.99 -32.52
CA ALA A 512 -7.70 28.78 -31.83
C ALA A 512 -7.80 27.57 -30.89
N GLU A 513 -6.74 26.76 -30.83
CA GLU A 513 -6.60 25.71 -29.83
C GLU A 513 -6.46 26.37 -28.43
N PRO A 514 -7.15 25.88 -27.39
CA PRO A 514 -7.08 26.51 -26.07
C PRO A 514 -5.67 26.41 -25.48
N ASP A 515 -5.26 27.43 -24.74
CA ASP A 515 -3.92 27.54 -24.17
C ASP A 515 -3.66 26.39 -23.19
N VAL A 516 -2.69 25.54 -23.53
CA VAL A 516 -2.28 24.40 -22.71
C VAL A 516 -1.32 24.88 -21.65
N VAL A 517 -1.68 24.63 -20.39
CA VAL A 517 -0.89 25.08 -19.23
C VAL A 517 -0.11 23.95 -18.57
N LEU A 518 -0.54 22.71 -18.79
CA LEU A 518 0.04 21.53 -18.14
C LEU A 518 -0.11 20.30 -19.04
N VAL A 519 0.86 19.38 -18.99
CA VAL A 519 0.71 18.04 -19.58
C VAL A 519 0.93 16.99 -18.51
N LEU A 520 0.01 16.03 -18.43
CA LEU A 520 0.09 14.89 -17.55
C LEU A 520 0.36 13.63 -18.36
N GLY A 521 1.26 12.79 -17.90
CA GLY A 521 1.54 11.52 -18.54
C GLY A 521 1.93 10.41 -17.59
N ALA A 522 1.90 9.20 -18.11
CA ALA A 522 2.35 8.01 -17.40
C ALA A 522 3.01 7.03 -18.38
N VAL A 523 3.97 6.26 -17.87
CA VAL A 523 4.63 5.17 -18.59
C VAL A 523 4.66 3.95 -17.68
N HIS A 524 4.15 2.81 -18.14
CA HIS A 524 4.34 1.53 -17.48
C HIS A 524 5.27 0.67 -18.32
N VAL A 525 6.28 0.06 -17.71
CA VAL A 525 7.21 -0.84 -18.39
C VAL A 525 7.31 -2.17 -17.66
N GLY A 526 7.40 -3.25 -18.43
CA GLY A 526 7.68 -4.59 -17.91
C GLY A 526 7.97 -5.56 -19.04
N LEU A 527 8.14 -6.83 -18.70
CA LEU A 527 8.34 -7.88 -19.70
C LEU A 527 7.08 -8.14 -20.51
N LEU A 528 7.29 -8.43 -21.79
CA LEU A 528 6.33 -9.10 -22.64
C LEU A 528 6.19 -10.56 -22.14
N PRO A 529 4.97 -11.13 -22.05
CA PRO A 529 4.80 -12.50 -21.61
C PRO A 529 5.13 -13.47 -22.76
N ASN A 530 6.43 -13.53 -23.08
CA ASN A 530 7.00 -14.42 -24.08
C ASN A 530 8.32 -15.02 -23.57
N SER A 531 8.62 -16.27 -23.93
CA SER A 531 9.82 -17.00 -23.48
C SER A 531 11.13 -16.40 -23.98
N GLY A 532 11.08 -15.54 -24.99
CA GLY A 532 12.22 -14.84 -25.57
C GLY A 532 11.83 -13.61 -26.40
N PRO A 533 12.79 -12.97 -27.10
CA PRO A 533 12.52 -11.82 -27.94
C PRO A 533 11.63 -12.22 -29.12
N LEU A 534 10.53 -11.49 -29.33
CA LEU A 534 9.70 -11.67 -30.52
C LEU A 534 10.36 -11.03 -31.76
N PRO A 535 10.29 -11.69 -32.93
CA PRO A 535 10.70 -11.09 -34.20
C PRO A 535 9.91 -9.82 -34.52
N GLU A 536 10.54 -8.84 -35.18
CA GLU A 536 9.93 -7.56 -35.57
C GLU A 536 8.55 -7.74 -36.21
N ALA A 537 8.41 -8.64 -37.18
CA ALA A 537 7.14 -8.90 -37.86
C ALA A 537 6.02 -9.40 -36.91
N ALA A 538 6.37 -10.21 -35.90
CA ALA A 538 5.42 -10.66 -34.90
C ALA A 538 5.01 -9.51 -33.97
N VAL A 539 5.96 -8.66 -33.59
CA VAL A 539 5.69 -7.46 -32.78
C VAL A 539 4.84 -6.44 -33.54
N THR A 540 5.09 -6.23 -34.83
CA THR A 540 4.27 -5.35 -35.68
C THR A 540 2.83 -5.84 -35.75
N ARG A 541 2.62 -7.15 -35.94
CA ARG A 541 1.28 -7.74 -35.91
C ARG A 541 0.64 -7.63 -34.52
N LEU A 542 1.42 -7.81 -33.47
CA LEU A 542 0.97 -7.71 -32.08
C LEU A 542 0.48 -6.29 -31.74
N LEU A 543 1.15 -5.26 -32.24
CA LEU A 543 0.82 -3.84 -31.98
C LEU A 543 -0.10 -3.20 -33.02
N SER A 544 -0.61 -3.99 -33.98
CA SER A 544 -1.64 -3.56 -34.95
C SER A 544 -3.04 -3.55 -34.30
N ILE A 545 -3.19 -2.79 -33.21
CA ILE A 545 -4.37 -2.79 -32.33
C ILE A 545 -5.57 -2.10 -32.99
N ASP A 546 -5.32 -1.09 -33.81
CA ASP A 546 -6.34 -0.39 -34.61
C ASP A 546 -6.18 -0.75 -36.11
N PRO A 547 -7.09 -1.58 -36.67
CA PRO A 547 -7.02 -2.00 -38.06
C PRO A 547 -7.16 -0.81 -39.02
N GLY A 548 -6.05 -0.41 -39.64
CA GLY A 548 -6.02 0.67 -40.62
C GLY A 548 -4.98 1.75 -40.33
N TRP A 549 -4.40 1.76 -39.12
CA TRP A 549 -3.33 2.68 -38.77
C TRP A 549 -1.97 1.98 -38.77
N PRO A 550 -0.93 2.58 -39.39
CA PRO A 550 0.37 1.94 -39.50
C PRO A 550 1.09 1.93 -38.16
N VAL A 551 1.64 0.77 -37.80
CA VAL A 551 2.60 0.61 -36.71
C VAL A 551 3.94 1.21 -37.12
N ARG A 552 4.57 2.01 -36.26
CA ARG A 552 5.88 2.61 -36.52
C ARG A 552 6.99 1.67 -36.07
N VAL A 553 8.01 1.49 -36.89
CA VAL A 553 9.16 0.63 -36.59
C VAL A 553 10.46 1.44 -36.69
N THR A 554 11.31 1.31 -35.68
CA THR A 554 12.66 1.88 -35.64
C THR A 554 13.65 0.74 -35.43
N ARG A 555 14.53 0.46 -36.39
CA ARG A 555 15.39 -0.74 -36.36
C ARG A 555 16.73 -0.57 -35.65
N ARG A 556 17.17 0.67 -35.44
CA ARG A 556 18.51 1.01 -34.91
C ARG A 556 18.41 2.14 -33.88
N PRO A 557 19.25 2.13 -32.81
CA PRO A 557 20.19 1.08 -32.38
C PRO A 557 19.51 -0.24 -31.98
N THR A 558 18.51 -0.19 -31.10
CA THR A 558 17.72 -1.34 -30.65
C THR A 558 16.33 -1.31 -31.30
N PRO A 559 15.84 -2.41 -31.90
CA PRO A 559 14.54 -2.45 -32.54
C PRO A 559 13.42 -2.00 -31.60
N ARG A 560 12.63 -1.04 -32.06
CA ARG A 560 11.47 -0.48 -31.37
C ARG A 560 10.27 -0.49 -32.29
N VAL A 561 9.15 -1.00 -31.80
CA VAL A 561 7.88 -1.01 -32.53
C VAL A 561 6.86 -0.25 -31.70
N THR A 562 6.18 0.73 -32.28
CA THR A 562 5.22 1.61 -31.60
C THR A 562 3.85 1.48 -32.27
N SER A 563 2.82 1.17 -31.48
CA SER A 563 1.43 1.11 -31.94
C SER A 563 0.94 2.49 -32.40
N PRO A 564 -0.13 2.54 -33.21
CA PRO A 564 -0.95 3.74 -33.32
C PRO A 564 -1.43 4.24 -31.96
N GLU A 565 -1.80 5.51 -31.88
CA GLU A 565 -2.41 6.08 -30.70
C GLU A 565 -3.85 5.58 -30.57
N THR A 566 -4.17 5.06 -29.40
CA THR A 566 -5.52 4.72 -28.97
C THR A 566 -6.07 5.85 -28.12
N LEU A 567 -7.35 6.16 -28.32
CA LEU A 567 -8.02 7.27 -27.67
C LEU A 567 -8.95 6.76 -26.57
N ALA A 568 -9.00 7.46 -25.43
CA ALA A 568 -9.98 7.19 -24.39
C ALA A 568 -10.60 8.48 -23.86
N SER A 569 -11.93 8.58 -23.94
CA SER A 569 -12.68 9.69 -23.36
C SER A 569 -12.68 9.60 -21.84
N VAL A 570 -12.34 10.69 -21.17
CA VAL A 570 -12.27 10.80 -19.72
C VAL A 570 -13.12 11.96 -19.22
N SER A 571 -13.78 11.74 -18.07
CA SER A 571 -14.44 12.78 -17.28
C SER A 571 -14.20 12.48 -15.81
N CYS A 572 -13.23 13.16 -15.22
CA CYS A 572 -12.71 12.83 -13.89
C CYS A 572 -12.06 14.05 -13.25
N SER A 573 -11.80 13.96 -11.95
CA SER A 573 -11.05 14.99 -11.25
C SER A 573 -9.56 14.91 -11.57
N LEU A 574 -8.88 16.05 -11.72
CA LEU A 574 -7.42 16.09 -11.76
C LEU A 574 -6.84 15.77 -10.38
N PRO A 575 -5.60 15.24 -10.31
CA PRO A 575 -4.85 15.15 -9.06
C PRO A 575 -4.71 16.55 -8.44
N SER A 576 -4.84 16.66 -7.11
CA SER A 576 -4.72 17.92 -6.37
C SER A 576 -4.12 17.65 -4.99
N ALA A 577 -3.09 18.42 -4.60
CA ALA A 577 -2.41 18.30 -3.32
C ALA A 577 -3.29 18.78 -2.15
N SER A 578 -4.06 19.85 -2.35
CA SER A 578 -5.04 20.38 -1.40
C SER A 578 -6.29 19.50 -1.28
N GLY A 579 -6.53 18.62 -2.26
CA GLY A 579 -7.75 17.81 -2.37
C GLY A 579 -8.92 18.58 -3.00
N ARG A 580 -8.67 19.74 -3.60
CA ARG A 580 -9.67 20.52 -4.34
C ARG A 580 -10.15 19.73 -5.55
N LYS A 581 -11.48 19.65 -5.72
CA LYS A 581 -12.07 18.90 -6.82
C LYS A 581 -12.08 19.72 -8.11
N VAL A 582 -11.07 19.52 -8.95
CA VAL A 582 -10.99 20.12 -10.29
C VAL A 582 -11.43 19.08 -11.31
N VAL A 583 -12.63 19.20 -11.90
CA VAL A 583 -13.15 18.18 -12.85
C VAL A 583 -12.88 18.61 -14.30
N GLY A 584 -12.17 17.78 -15.04
CA GLY A 584 -11.92 17.97 -16.47
C GLY A 584 -12.68 16.96 -17.33
N LYS A 585 -12.89 17.31 -18.60
CA LYS A 585 -13.36 16.40 -19.66
C LYS A 585 -12.37 16.43 -20.81
N GLY A 586 -12.05 15.28 -21.38
CA GLY A 586 -11.05 15.21 -22.43
C GLY A 586 -10.89 13.85 -23.07
N ILE A 587 -9.90 13.73 -23.94
CA ILE A 587 -9.52 12.48 -24.58
C ILE A 587 -8.03 12.24 -24.33
N THR A 588 -7.67 11.11 -23.73
CA THR A 588 -6.27 10.72 -23.56
C THR A 588 -5.73 10.09 -24.84
N GLN A 589 -4.43 10.25 -25.08
CA GLN A 589 -3.70 9.54 -26.12
C GLN A 589 -2.83 8.48 -25.47
N THR A 590 -2.96 7.22 -25.91
CA THR A 590 -2.21 6.09 -25.37
C THR A 590 -1.60 5.29 -26.50
N HIS A 591 -0.29 5.04 -26.47
CA HIS A 591 0.40 4.15 -27.40
C HIS A 591 1.21 3.10 -26.63
N LEU A 592 1.42 1.96 -27.28
CA LEU A 592 2.23 0.87 -26.75
C LEU A 592 3.53 0.78 -27.54
N VAL A 593 4.61 0.43 -26.86
CA VAL A 593 5.94 0.31 -27.43
C VAL A 593 6.53 -1.02 -27.02
N VAL A 594 7.09 -1.77 -27.97
CA VAL A 594 7.92 -2.95 -27.67
C VAL A 594 9.35 -2.65 -28.06
N VAL A 595 10.28 -2.85 -27.12
CA VAL A 595 11.72 -2.61 -27.28
C VAL A 595 12.47 -3.94 -27.24
N GLY A 596 13.30 -4.20 -28.25
CA GLY A 596 14.09 -5.42 -28.40
C GLY A 596 13.28 -6.71 -28.50
N GLY A 597 11.97 -6.61 -28.77
CA GLY A 597 11.05 -7.76 -28.74
C GLY A 597 10.79 -8.31 -27.33
N LEU A 598 11.24 -7.63 -26.28
CA LEU A 598 11.26 -8.12 -24.88
C LEU A 598 10.50 -7.21 -23.92
N ALA A 599 10.84 -5.92 -23.90
CA ALA A 599 10.21 -4.96 -23.00
C ALA A 599 8.95 -4.40 -23.64
N LEU A 600 7.82 -4.47 -22.94
CA LEU A 600 6.55 -3.87 -23.32
C LEU A 600 6.31 -2.64 -22.45
N LEU A 601 6.20 -1.49 -23.10
CA LEU A 601 5.86 -0.21 -22.51
C LEU A 601 4.47 0.20 -22.95
N GLY A 602 3.69 0.78 -22.04
CA GLY A 602 2.52 1.56 -22.38
C GLY A 602 2.71 2.99 -21.92
N SER A 603 2.45 3.94 -22.81
CA SER A 603 2.63 5.37 -22.58
C SER A 603 1.31 6.06 -22.83
N SER A 604 0.85 6.87 -21.88
CA SER A 604 -0.39 7.64 -22.02
C SER A 604 -0.17 9.06 -21.56
N GLN A 605 -0.77 10.01 -22.28
CA GLN A 605 -0.67 11.44 -21.96
C GLN A 605 -1.99 12.19 -22.20
N ILE A 606 -2.11 13.34 -21.55
CA ILE A 606 -3.17 14.32 -21.79
C ILE A 606 -2.70 15.74 -21.46
N ARG A 607 -2.97 16.66 -22.38
CA ARG A 607 -2.73 18.10 -22.28
C ARG A 607 -3.92 18.75 -21.58
N VAL A 608 -3.67 19.59 -20.60
CA VAL A 608 -4.70 20.25 -19.79
C VAL A 608 -4.76 21.73 -20.15
N ALA A 609 -5.96 22.20 -20.50
CA ALA A 609 -6.21 23.59 -20.81
C ALA A 609 -7.42 24.12 -20.00
N PRO A 610 -7.29 25.26 -19.30
CA PRO A 610 -8.43 25.94 -18.72
C PRO A 610 -9.35 26.46 -19.82
N VAL A 611 -10.66 26.36 -19.60
CA VAL A 611 -11.69 26.89 -20.51
C VAL A 611 -12.73 27.70 -19.72
N PRO A 612 -13.41 28.67 -20.36
CA PRO A 612 -14.48 29.43 -19.70
C PRO A 612 -15.56 28.52 -19.09
N ALA A 613 -15.98 28.82 -17.86
CA ALA A 613 -16.85 27.94 -17.06
C ALA A 613 -18.25 27.69 -17.65
N GLU A 614 -18.73 28.59 -18.53
CA GLU A 614 -20.06 28.52 -19.13
C GLU A 614 -20.15 27.61 -20.37
N GLU A 615 -19.04 27.08 -20.88
CA GLU A 615 -19.03 26.28 -22.11
C GLU A 615 -19.09 24.77 -21.81
N GLY A 616 -20.30 24.25 -21.65
CA GLY A 616 -20.54 22.83 -21.89
C GLY A 616 -20.33 22.51 -23.38
N ARG A 617 -19.17 21.93 -23.74
CA ARG A 617 -18.86 21.55 -25.14
C ARG A 617 -19.54 20.22 -25.53
N ASP A 618 -19.97 20.12 -26.79
CA ASP A 618 -20.36 18.85 -27.43
C ASP A 618 -19.14 17.89 -27.46
N TRP A 619 -19.35 16.58 -27.33
CA TRP A 619 -18.29 15.57 -27.46
C TRP A 619 -17.52 15.66 -28.78
N ARG A 620 -18.14 16.15 -29.86
CA ARG A 620 -17.46 16.43 -31.14
C ARG A 620 -16.24 17.35 -30.97
N TRP A 621 -16.36 18.39 -30.15
CA TRP A 621 -15.28 19.36 -29.92
C TRP A 621 -14.02 18.70 -29.34
N TYR A 622 -14.19 17.70 -28.47
CA TYR A 622 -13.08 16.95 -27.89
C TYR A 622 -12.55 15.87 -28.84
N LEU A 623 -13.43 15.23 -29.64
CA LEU A 623 -13.02 14.26 -30.65
C LEU A 623 -12.13 14.89 -31.74
N ASP A 624 -12.38 16.16 -32.06
CA ASP A 624 -11.54 16.95 -32.97
C ASP A 624 -10.20 17.38 -32.32
N ARG A 625 -10.01 17.14 -31.02
CA ARG A 625 -8.84 17.53 -30.22
C ARG A 625 -8.35 16.38 -29.35
N PRO A 626 -7.88 15.27 -29.94
CA PRO A 626 -7.32 14.16 -29.19
C PRO A 626 -6.14 14.65 -28.33
N GLY A 627 -6.01 14.06 -27.14
CA GLY A 627 -4.96 14.42 -26.20
C GLY A 627 -5.23 15.69 -25.41
N LEU A 628 -6.42 16.31 -25.50
CA LEU A 628 -6.77 17.52 -24.76
C LEU A 628 -7.83 17.24 -23.68
N MET A 629 -7.61 17.82 -22.49
CA MET A 629 -8.57 17.94 -21.40
C MET A 629 -8.90 19.41 -21.19
N ALA A 630 -10.18 19.74 -21.36
CA ALA A 630 -10.72 21.03 -20.99
C ALA A 630 -11.15 21.00 -19.51
N VAL A 631 -10.71 22.00 -18.76
CA VAL A 631 -11.07 22.18 -17.35
C VAL A 631 -11.81 23.50 -17.19
N PRO A 632 -13.06 23.50 -16.70
CA PRO A 632 -13.81 24.74 -16.50
C PRO A 632 -13.19 25.62 -15.40
N GLY A 633 -12.91 26.88 -15.74
CA GLY A 633 -12.38 27.89 -14.81
C GLY A 633 -10.86 27.85 -14.65
N GLU A 634 -10.37 28.55 -13.64
CA GLU A 634 -8.94 28.64 -13.32
C GLU A 634 -8.42 27.35 -12.68
N ILE A 635 -7.17 27.01 -13.03
CA ILE A 635 -6.46 25.84 -12.52
C ILE A 635 -5.25 26.34 -11.73
N ASP A 636 -5.13 25.89 -10.49
CA ASP A 636 -3.89 26.05 -9.73
C ASP A 636 -2.90 24.98 -10.18
N LEU A 637 -1.91 25.41 -10.98
CA LEU A 637 -0.91 24.50 -11.57
C LEU A 637 -0.05 23.83 -10.50
N HIS A 638 0.30 24.54 -9.44
CA HIS A 638 1.15 24.01 -8.39
C HIS A 638 0.40 22.95 -7.58
N ASP A 639 -0.86 23.21 -7.24
CA ASP A 639 -1.74 22.26 -6.55
C ASP A 639 -1.94 20.96 -7.35
N VAL A 640 -2.16 21.07 -8.66
CA VAL A 640 -2.29 19.90 -9.54
C VAL A 640 -0.96 19.16 -9.67
N SER A 641 0.14 19.90 -9.84
CA SER A 641 1.48 19.36 -10.05
C SER A 641 1.98 18.57 -8.84
N ASP A 642 1.77 19.10 -7.64
CA ASP A 642 2.10 18.42 -6.38
C ASP A 642 1.17 17.22 -6.09
N GLY A 643 -0.04 17.23 -6.64
CA GLY A 643 -1.01 16.15 -6.48
C GLY A 643 -0.68 14.86 -7.25
N VAL A 644 0.11 14.93 -8.34
CA VAL A 644 0.42 13.78 -9.22
C VAL A 644 1.23 12.69 -8.50
N GLY A 645 2.15 13.08 -7.61
CA GLY A 645 3.00 12.17 -6.82
C GLY A 645 2.42 11.79 -5.46
N GLN A 646 1.17 12.12 -5.18
CA GLN A 646 0.48 11.76 -3.94
C GLN A 646 -0.57 10.68 -4.23
N ASP A 647 -0.41 9.48 -3.69
CA ASP A 647 -1.47 8.46 -3.75
C ASP A 647 -2.58 8.77 -2.73
N ARG A 648 -3.61 9.50 -3.19
CA ARG A 648 -4.80 9.85 -2.40
C ARG A 648 -6.02 9.03 -2.88
N ASP A 649 -6.47 8.12 -2.02
CA ASP A 649 -7.57 7.18 -2.26
C ASP A 649 -8.99 7.77 -2.04
N ASP A 650 -9.12 9.07 -1.75
CA ASP A 650 -10.36 9.72 -1.33
C ASP A 650 -11.31 10.11 -2.48
N VAL A 651 -10.79 10.38 -3.69
CA VAL A 651 -11.58 10.89 -4.82
C VAL A 651 -11.22 10.17 -6.13
N PRO A 652 -12.20 9.70 -6.93
CA PRO A 652 -11.93 9.16 -8.26
C PRO A 652 -11.34 10.26 -9.15
N ARG A 653 -10.06 10.12 -9.45
CA ARG A 653 -9.24 11.07 -10.20
C ARG A 653 -8.74 10.46 -11.49
N LEU A 654 -8.18 11.30 -12.36
CA LEU A 654 -7.51 10.87 -13.57
C LEU A 654 -6.37 9.93 -13.21
N ASP A 655 -6.46 8.68 -13.66
CA ASP A 655 -5.42 7.67 -13.54
C ASP A 655 -5.06 7.14 -14.92
N LEU A 656 -4.04 7.77 -15.51
CA LEU A 656 -3.49 7.35 -16.81
C LEU A 656 -2.89 5.94 -16.74
N GLY A 657 -2.43 5.50 -15.56
CA GLY A 657 -1.92 4.16 -15.35
C GLY A 657 -2.98 3.08 -15.55
N SER A 658 -4.21 3.30 -15.08
CA SER A 658 -5.35 2.40 -15.34
C SER A 658 -5.71 2.32 -16.82
N ILE A 659 -5.57 3.42 -17.57
CA ILE A 659 -5.81 3.45 -19.02
C ILE A 659 -4.73 2.64 -19.75
N ILE A 660 -3.47 2.79 -19.32
CA ILE A 660 -2.34 2.00 -19.82
C ILE A 660 -2.53 0.51 -19.52
N GLU A 661 -2.89 0.13 -18.30
CA GLU A 661 -3.11 -1.28 -17.93
C GLU A 661 -4.23 -1.92 -18.74
N ARG A 662 -5.27 -1.17 -19.10
CA ARG A 662 -6.30 -1.64 -20.02
C ARG A 662 -5.71 -1.94 -21.40
N ALA A 663 -4.93 -1.03 -21.97
CA ALA A 663 -4.29 -1.23 -23.28
C ALA A 663 -3.28 -2.38 -23.26
N LEU A 664 -2.44 -2.46 -22.23
CA LEU A 664 -1.51 -3.58 -22.02
C LEU A 664 -2.24 -4.91 -21.86
N GLY A 665 -3.37 -4.92 -21.16
CA GLY A 665 -4.21 -6.10 -20.97
C GLY A 665 -4.80 -6.65 -22.27
N GLU A 666 -5.12 -5.79 -23.24
CA GLU A 666 -5.57 -6.23 -24.56
C GLU A 666 -4.47 -6.97 -25.32
N VAL A 667 -3.25 -6.43 -25.31
CA VAL A 667 -2.09 -7.08 -25.96
C VAL A 667 -1.70 -8.38 -25.25
N ARG A 668 -1.57 -8.35 -23.91
CA ARG A 668 -1.15 -9.50 -23.10
C ARG A 668 -2.20 -10.62 -23.06
N GLY A 669 -3.49 -10.27 -23.03
CA GLY A 669 -4.58 -11.21 -22.77
C GLY A 669 -5.23 -11.83 -24.01
N ARG A 670 -5.27 -11.11 -25.13
CA ARG A 670 -6.03 -11.53 -26.33
C ARG A 670 -5.18 -12.06 -27.48
N SER A 671 -3.88 -11.79 -27.50
CA SER A 671 -3.05 -12.16 -28.65
C SER A 671 -2.64 -13.64 -28.63
N PRO A 672 -2.86 -14.41 -29.71
CA PRO A 672 -2.34 -15.76 -29.85
C PRO A 672 -0.84 -15.81 -30.22
N LEU A 673 -0.22 -14.64 -30.48
CA LEU A 673 1.20 -14.55 -30.86
C LEU A 673 2.16 -14.67 -29.67
N LEU A 674 1.63 -14.70 -28.44
CA LEU A 674 2.39 -14.79 -27.20
C LEU A 674 2.28 -16.21 -26.65
N ASP A 675 3.41 -16.84 -26.35
CA ASP A 675 3.43 -18.18 -25.75
C ASP A 675 3.02 -18.18 -24.26
N ARG A 676 2.97 -16.99 -23.63
CA ARG A 676 2.59 -16.74 -22.23
C ARG A 676 3.54 -17.35 -21.20
N ASP A 677 4.67 -17.86 -21.66
CA ASP A 677 5.80 -18.14 -20.79
C ASP A 677 6.62 -16.85 -20.65
N VAL A 678 7.10 -16.52 -19.47
CA VAL A 678 7.77 -15.22 -19.25
C VAL A 678 9.23 -15.45 -18.99
N LEU A 679 10.10 -14.86 -19.83
CA LEU A 679 11.56 -14.97 -19.74
C LEU A 679 12.08 -14.87 -18.29
N LEU A 680 11.59 -13.89 -17.51
CA LEU A 680 11.77 -13.80 -16.06
C LEU A 680 10.52 -13.24 -15.40
N ARG A 681 10.21 -13.67 -14.17
CA ARG A 681 9.13 -13.07 -13.38
C ARG A 681 9.63 -11.80 -12.65
N THR A 682 9.53 -10.67 -13.33
CA THR A 682 9.89 -9.34 -12.83
C THR A 682 8.64 -8.52 -12.48
N GLY A 683 8.80 -7.52 -11.62
CA GLY A 683 7.80 -6.45 -11.46
C GLY A 683 7.71 -5.55 -12.70
N SER A 684 6.72 -4.66 -12.70
CA SER A 684 6.59 -3.56 -13.67
C SER A 684 6.91 -2.23 -12.99
N LEU A 685 7.64 -1.34 -13.66
CA LEU A 685 7.86 0.03 -13.18
C LEU A 685 6.75 0.93 -13.70
N ARG A 686 6.21 1.79 -12.83
CA ARG A 686 5.23 2.82 -13.16
C ARG A 686 5.85 4.19 -12.98
N VAL A 687 5.90 4.96 -14.06
CA VAL A 687 6.37 6.34 -14.06
C VAL A 687 5.17 7.25 -14.26
N ARG A 688 5.00 8.24 -13.38
CA ARG A 688 4.09 9.37 -13.59
C ARG A 688 4.94 10.57 -13.95
N TRP A 689 4.51 11.35 -14.94
CA TRP A 689 5.26 12.53 -15.32
C TRP A 689 4.35 13.72 -15.60
N ILE A 690 4.92 14.89 -15.40
CA ILE A 690 4.24 16.17 -15.57
C ILE A 690 5.16 17.15 -16.28
N VAL A 691 4.60 17.90 -17.23
CA VAL A 691 5.26 19.03 -17.89
C VAL A 691 4.47 20.28 -17.57
N GLU A 692 5.12 21.23 -16.90
CA GLU A 692 4.65 22.60 -16.79
C GLU A 692 5.04 23.35 -18.07
N VAL A 693 4.03 23.87 -18.79
CA VAL A 693 4.25 24.50 -20.10
C VAL A 693 4.75 25.92 -19.91
N VAL A 694 5.88 26.25 -20.53
CA VAL A 694 6.52 27.58 -20.43
C VAL A 694 6.63 28.21 -21.82
N ASP A 695 6.20 29.47 -21.96
CA ASP A 695 6.21 30.19 -23.25
C ASP A 695 7.58 30.81 -23.62
N SER A 696 8.51 30.90 -22.66
CA SER A 696 9.79 31.57 -22.88
C SER A 696 10.81 30.68 -23.60
N ARG A 697 11.35 31.16 -24.72
CA ARG A 697 12.46 30.51 -25.45
C ARG A 697 13.79 30.52 -24.69
N SER A 698 13.92 31.31 -23.61
CA SER A 698 15.16 31.47 -22.85
C SER A 698 15.22 30.65 -21.56
N ALA A 699 14.12 30.00 -21.15
CA ALA A 699 14.12 29.14 -19.98
C ALA A 699 14.66 27.75 -20.37
N PRO A 700 15.77 27.27 -19.78
CA PRO A 700 16.29 25.97 -20.12
C PRO A 700 15.40 24.85 -19.52
N PRO A 701 15.30 23.68 -20.17
CA PRO A 701 14.49 22.58 -19.67
C PRO A 701 15.03 22.12 -18.31
N ALA A 702 14.20 22.19 -17.28
CA ALA A 702 14.51 21.70 -15.94
C ALA A 702 13.78 20.38 -15.71
N VAL A 703 14.45 19.41 -15.08
CA VAL A 703 13.84 18.13 -14.70
C VAL A 703 14.16 17.80 -13.26
N ASN A 704 13.10 17.44 -12.54
CA ASN A 704 13.18 16.93 -11.18
C ASN A 704 12.61 15.52 -11.15
N VAL A 705 13.45 14.55 -10.83
CA VAL A 705 13.05 13.15 -10.71
C VAL A 705 12.94 12.79 -9.24
N VAL A 706 11.77 12.29 -8.85
CA VAL A 706 11.43 11.88 -7.49
C VAL A 706 11.17 10.38 -7.49
N VAL A 707 12.10 9.60 -6.94
CA VAL A 707 11.95 8.15 -6.80
C VAL A 707 11.10 7.85 -5.57
N GLU A 708 9.91 7.28 -5.73
CA GLU A 708 8.95 7.03 -4.63
C GLU A 708 9.05 5.62 -4.07
N GLY A 709 9.64 4.69 -4.84
CA GLY A 709 9.92 3.31 -4.46
C GLY A 709 10.53 2.52 -5.63
N PRO A 710 10.79 1.21 -5.48
CA PRO A 710 11.43 0.41 -6.53
C PRO A 710 10.55 0.20 -7.78
N GLU A 711 9.23 0.38 -7.66
CA GLU A 711 8.27 0.19 -8.77
C GLU A 711 7.53 1.49 -9.17
N GLN A 712 7.87 2.63 -8.54
CA GLN A 712 7.18 3.90 -8.79
C GLN A 712 8.13 5.11 -8.82
N LEU A 713 7.95 5.95 -9.83
CA LEU A 713 8.73 7.16 -10.08
C LEU A 713 7.81 8.31 -10.47
N THR A 714 8.09 9.52 -9.97
CA THR A 714 7.47 10.76 -10.45
C THR A 714 8.52 11.65 -11.11
N VAL A 715 8.25 12.12 -12.33
CA VAL A 715 9.15 13.01 -13.09
C VAL A 715 8.43 14.34 -13.34
N ARG A 716 9.01 15.45 -12.88
CA ARG A 716 8.51 16.80 -13.13
C ARG A 716 9.45 17.49 -14.10
N MET A 717 8.90 18.06 -15.16
CA MET A 717 9.65 18.75 -16.20
C MET A 717 9.02 20.11 -16.47
N ALA A 718 9.81 21.06 -16.95
CA ALA A 718 9.30 22.31 -17.50
C ALA A 718 9.83 22.47 -18.93
N GLY A 719 8.97 22.93 -19.85
CA GLY A 719 9.40 23.24 -21.21
C GLY A 719 8.26 23.53 -22.18
N ARG A 720 8.55 23.54 -23.47
CA ARG A 720 7.63 24.04 -24.50
C ARG A 720 6.74 22.93 -25.06
N LEU A 721 5.53 23.30 -25.49
CA LEU A 721 4.56 22.31 -25.98
C LEU A 721 5.02 21.58 -27.26
N ASP A 722 5.81 22.23 -28.11
CA ASP A 722 6.37 21.61 -29.33
C ASP A 722 7.49 20.59 -29.04
N GLU A 723 8.06 20.62 -27.83
CA GLU A 723 9.08 19.64 -27.37
C GLU A 723 8.44 18.40 -26.73
N LEU A 724 7.11 18.41 -26.54
CA LEU A 724 6.38 17.34 -25.87
C LEU A 724 6.66 15.92 -26.43
N PRO A 725 6.78 15.70 -27.75
CA PRO A 725 7.14 14.39 -28.28
C PRO A 725 8.50 13.88 -27.77
N THR A 726 9.51 14.76 -27.69
CA THR A 726 10.83 14.37 -27.17
C THR A 726 10.81 14.22 -25.64
N MET A 727 10.04 15.03 -24.91
CA MET A 727 9.87 14.87 -23.44
C MET A 727 9.16 13.56 -23.07
N THR A 728 8.14 13.19 -23.85
CA THR A 728 7.48 11.89 -23.73
C THR A 728 8.49 10.76 -23.96
N ARG A 729 9.31 10.90 -25.01
CA ARG A 729 10.38 9.95 -25.32
C ARG A 729 11.41 9.86 -24.21
N PHE A 730 11.80 10.98 -23.60
CA PHE A 730 12.70 11.03 -22.45
C PHE A 730 12.14 10.22 -21.27
N CYS A 731 10.85 10.37 -20.97
CA CYS A 731 10.19 9.60 -19.91
C CYS A 731 10.12 8.10 -20.22
N GLU A 732 9.89 7.72 -21.49
CA GLU A 732 9.93 6.31 -21.91
C GLU A 732 11.31 5.68 -21.72
N GLU A 733 12.37 6.39 -22.13
CA GLU A 733 13.75 5.91 -21.99
C GLU A 733 14.15 5.83 -20.50
N LEU A 734 13.80 6.84 -19.70
CA LEU A 734 14.05 6.83 -18.26
C LEU A 734 13.33 5.66 -17.56
N ALA A 735 12.07 5.40 -17.93
CA ALA A 735 11.30 4.28 -17.42
C ALA A 735 11.99 2.94 -17.73
N LEU A 736 12.43 2.75 -18.98
CA LEU A 736 13.13 1.53 -19.40
C LEU A 736 14.43 1.32 -18.59
N HIS A 737 15.26 2.35 -18.44
CA HIS A 737 16.52 2.27 -17.72
C HIS A 737 16.31 1.99 -16.21
N GLN A 738 15.39 2.71 -15.57
CA GLN A 738 15.07 2.49 -14.14
C GLN A 738 14.50 1.08 -13.90
N TRP A 739 13.70 0.57 -14.83
CA TRP A 739 13.17 -0.77 -14.74
C TRP A 739 14.27 -1.83 -14.88
N LEU A 740 15.20 -1.66 -15.83
CA LEU A 740 16.36 -2.55 -15.97
C LEU A 740 17.22 -2.53 -14.70
N LEU A 741 17.51 -1.38 -14.12
CA LEU A 741 18.22 -1.30 -12.82
C LEU A 741 17.49 -2.08 -11.73
N THR A 742 16.17 -1.97 -11.66
CA THR A 742 15.35 -2.70 -10.70
C THR A 742 15.44 -4.20 -10.93
N VAL A 743 15.32 -4.68 -12.18
CA VAL A 743 15.44 -6.11 -12.52
C VAL A 743 16.80 -6.67 -12.14
N PHE A 744 17.88 -5.96 -12.47
CA PHE A 744 19.24 -6.41 -12.16
C PHE A 744 19.53 -6.38 -10.66
N SER A 745 19.03 -5.38 -9.92
CA SER A 745 19.18 -5.37 -8.45
C SER A 745 18.48 -6.53 -7.76
N GLN A 746 17.42 -7.11 -8.36
CA GLN A 746 16.65 -8.23 -7.85
C GLN A 746 17.16 -9.61 -8.32
N ALA A 747 18.31 -9.69 -8.99
CA ALA A 747 18.78 -10.93 -9.61
C ALA A 747 18.96 -12.09 -8.61
N GLU A 748 19.36 -11.83 -7.36
CA GLU A 748 19.50 -12.90 -6.34
C GLU A 748 18.14 -13.51 -5.94
N ASP A 749 17.12 -12.67 -5.77
CA ASP A 749 15.75 -13.12 -5.47
C ASP A 749 15.13 -13.84 -6.68
N ILE A 750 15.45 -13.40 -7.90
CA ILE A 750 15.04 -14.08 -9.12
C ILE A 750 15.69 -15.47 -9.20
N ALA A 751 17.01 -15.57 -8.95
CA ALA A 751 17.74 -16.84 -8.94
C ALA A 751 17.12 -17.86 -7.96
N THR A 752 16.81 -17.40 -6.75
CA THR A 752 16.20 -18.25 -5.70
C THR A 752 14.82 -18.75 -6.12
N ARG A 753 14.01 -17.92 -6.78
CA ARG A 753 12.69 -18.31 -7.30
C ARG A 753 12.80 -19.27 -8.49
N LEU A 754 13.79 -19.10 -9.36
CA LEU A 754 14.06 -20.01 -10.48
C LEU A 754 14.49 -21.39 -10.00
N ALA A 755 15.31 -21.47 -8.95
CA ALA A 755 15.78 -22.74 -8.39
C ALA A 755 14.66 -23.65 -7.86
N ALA A 756 13.46 -23.11 -7.66
CA ALA A 756 12.28 -23.90 -7.28
C ALA A 756 11.50 -24.48 -8.48
N ARG A 757 11.91 -24.21 -9.71
CA ARG A 757 11.13 -24.54 -10.92
C ARG A 757 11.96 -25.03 -12.10
N GLU A 758 13.19 -24.53 -12.20
CA GLU A 758 14.09 -24.83 -13.32
C GLU A 758 15.21 -25.78 -12.86
N PRO A 759 15.54 -26.81 -13.66
CA PRO A 759 16.64 -27.73 -13.35
C PRO A 759 18.02 -27.03 -13.40
N ASP A 760 18.17 -26.00 -14.23
CA ASP A 760 19.37 -25.16 -14.29
C ASP A 760 18.98 -23.67 -14.16
N PRO A 761 18.76 -23.18 -12.92
CA PRO A 761 18.30 -21.82 -12.69
C PRO A 761 19.36 -20.77 -13.07
N LEU A 762 20.65 -21.12 -13.02
CA LEU A 762 21.74 -20.20 -13.33
C LEU A 762 21.89 -20.02 -14.84
N ALA A 763 21.69 -21.06 -15.65
CA ALA A 763 21.67 -20.91 -17.11
C ALA A 763 20.49 -20.05 -17.59
N VAL A 764 19.30 -20.26 -17.02
CA VAL A 764 18.10 -19.44 -17.34
C VAL A 764 18.34 -17.98 -16.97
N LEU A 765 18.84 -17.71 -15.75
CA LEU A 765 19.15 -16.37 -15.28
C LEU A 765 20.20 -15.68 -16.16
N ARG A 766 21.30 -16.37 -16.50
CA ARG A 766 22.38 -15.83 -17.35
C ARG A 766 21.87 -15.46 -18.74
N ARG A 767 21.06 -16.34 -19.37
CA ARG A 767 20.46 -16.06 -20.67
C ARG A 767 19.56 -14.82 -20.61
N ALA A 768 18.68 -14.77 -19.61
CA ALA A 768 17.73 -13.67 -19.49
C ALA A 768 18.40 -12.33 -19.19
N LEU A 769 19.41 -12.30 -18.31
CA LEU A 769 20.16 -11.08 -18.01
C LEU A 769 21.02 -10.63 -19.20
N GLY A 770 21.54 -11.54 -20.02
CA GLY A 770 22.20 -11.18 -21.28
C GLY A 770 21.25 -10.42 -22.22
N LEU A 771 20.08 -11.02 -22.49
CA LEU A 771 19.06 -10.44 -23.37
C LEU A 771 18.52 -9.09 -22.87
N LEU A 772 18.34 -8.96 -21.55
CA LEU A 772 17.90 -7.69 -20.94
C LEU A 772 19.02 -6.65 -20.91
N GLY A 773 20.27 -7.09 -20.80
CA GLY A 773 21.43 -6.21 -20.84
C GLY A 773 21.61 -5.53 -22.19
N ASP A 774 21.29 -6.23 -23.28
CA ASP A 774 21.29 -5.69 -24.65
C ASP A 774 20.25 -4.58 -24.86
N LEU A 775 19.29 -4.40 -23.94
CA LEU A 775 18.34 -3.28 -23.96
C LEU A 775 18.93 -1.99 -23.37
N TRP A 776 20.04 -2.06 -22.64
CA TRP A 776 20.69 -0.90 -22.04
C TRP A 776 21.52 -0.15 -23.07
N GLU A 777 20.94 0.87 -23.68
CA GLU A 777 21.60 1.74 -24.65
C GLU A 777 21.46 3.21 -24.22
N PRO A 778 22.52 4.03 -24.34
CA PRO A 778 22.37 5.48 -24.20
C PRO A 778 21.25 5.96 -25.12
N PRO A 779 20.39 6.91 -24.69
CA PRO A 779 19.18 7.25 -25.42
C PRO A 779 19.49 8.07 -26.68
N LEU A 780 19.87 7.37 -27.76
CA LEU A 780 20.23 7.94 -29.05
C LEU A 780 19.04 8.63 -29.76
N TYR A 781 17.83 8.27 -29.37
CA TYR A 781 16.55 8.75 -29.91
C TYR A 781 16.12 10.13 -29.41
N LEU A 782 16.84 10.72 -28.45
CA LEU A 782 16.56 12.05 -27.93
C LEU A 782 17.18 13.13 -28.82
N ASP A 783 16.52 14.30 -28.89
CA ASP A 783 17.10 15.49 -29.52
C ASP A 783 18.27 16.05 -28.69
N THR A 784 18.92 17.10 -29.20
CA THR A 784 20.10 17.69 -28.56
C THR A 784 19.81 18.20 -27.15
N ASN A 785 18.65 18.84 -26.92
CA ASN A 785 18.29 19.40 -25.63
C ASN A 785 18.04 18.29 -24.59
N MET A 786 17.28 17.26 -24.97
CA MET A 786 17.01 16.11 -24.10
C MET A 786 18.24 15.23 -23.88
N LYS A 787 19.20 15.19 -24.83
CA LYS A 787 20.51 14.55 -24.62
C LYS A 787 21.34 15.27 -23.57
N THR A 788 21.36 16.61 -23.57
CA THR A 788 22.05 17.39 -22.53
C THR A 788 21.45 17.12 -21.15
N LEU A 789 20.12 17.15 -21.07
CA LEU A 789 19.41 16.83 -19.84
C LEU A 789 19.70 15.39 -19.34
N TRP A 790 19.71 14.41 -20.25
CA TRP A 790 20.07 13.03 -19.92
C TRP A 790 21.49 12.91 -19.38
N ARG A 791 22.46 13.63 -19.95
CA ARG A 791 23.85 13.64 -19.44
C ARG A 791 23.91 14.19 -18.02
N ALA A 792 23.20 15.28 -17.74
CA ALA A 792 23.15 15.84 -16.39
C ALA A 792 22.49 14.87 -15.38
N LEU A 793 21.46 14.13 -15.81
CA LEU A 793 20.87 13.06 -15.01
C LEU A 793 21.85 11.91 -14.77
N GLU A 794 22.59 11.49 -15.80
CA GLU A 794 23.62 10.46 -15.71
C GLU A 794 24.78 10.88 -14.80
N GLU A 795 25.20 12.14 -14.80
CA GLU A 795 26.24 12.66 -13.89
C GLU A 795 25.81 12.57 -12.41
N ARG A 796 24.55 12.90 -12.13
CA ARG A 796 24.04 12.97 -10.75
C ARG A 796 23.59 11.61 -10.23
N ALA A 797 22.87 10.84 -11.03
CA ALA A 797 22.31 9.54 -10.66
C ALA A 797 23.22 8.36 -11.04
N ALA A 798 24.19 8.54 -11.95
CA ALA A 798 25.14 7.52 -12.38
C ALA A 798 24.48 6.21 -12.82
N LEU A 799 23.35 6.29 -13.54
CA LEU A 799 22.51 5.14 -13.92
C LEU A 799 23.31 4.06 -14.65
N THR A 800 24.10 4.46 -15.63
CA THR A 800 24.96 3.56 -16.41
C THR A 800 26.04 2.94 -15.53
N ARG A 801 26.66 3.72 -14.62
CA ARG A 801 27.64 3.18 -13.68
C ARG A 801 27.01 2.15 -12.73
N GLN A 802 25.81 2.44 -12.20
CA GLN A 802 25.05 1.53 -11.35
C GLN A 802 24.68 0.24 -12.09
N PHE A 803 24.28 0.36 -13.35
CA PHE A 803 23.94 -0.77 -14.19
C PHE A 803 25.17 -1.66 -14.43
N GLN A 804 26.28 -1.09 -14.88
CA GLN A 804 27.51 -1.84 -15.12
C GLN A 804 28.05 -2.52 -13.85
N ALA A 805 28.02 -1.82 -12.71
CA ALA A 805 28.39 -2.40 -11.42
C ALA A 805 27.46 -3.56 -11.01
N SER A 806 26.17 -3.46 -11.30
CA SER A 806 25.20 -4.53 -11.05
C SER A 806 25.45 -5.74 -11.94
N VAL A 807 25.67 -5.53 -13.24
CA VAL A 807 26.03 -6.59 -14.20
C VAL A 807 27.29 -7.33 -13.76
N ALA A 808 28.36 -6.60 -13.40
CA ALA A 808 29.61 -7.19 -12.94
C ALA A 808 29.40 -8.03 -11.66
N ARG A 809 28.75 -7.44 -10.65
CA ARG A 809 28.45 -8.12 -9.38
C ARG A 809 27.63 -9.40 -9.58
N ILE A 810 26.62 -9.38 -10.46
CA ILE A 810 25.79 -10.57 -10.72
C ILE A 810 26.59 -11.64 -11.45
N ARG A 811 27.43 -11.26 -12.42
CA ARG A 811 28.31 -12.20 -13.12
C ARG A 811 29.28 -12.89 -12.16
N ASP A 812 29.89 -12.13 -11.26
CA ASP A 812 30.78 -12.67 -10.22
C ASP A 812 30.02 -13.59 -9.26
N ARG A 813 28.81 -13.18 -8.88
CA ARG A 813 27.94 -13.97 -8.00
C ARG A 813 27.50 -15.30 -8.63
N ILE A 814 27.13 -15.30 -9.91
CA ILE A 814 26.79 -16.53 -10.65
C ILE A 814 28.00 -17.46 -10.68
N SER A 815 29.19 -16.95 -11.03
CA SER A 815 30.44 -17.74 -11.01
C SER A 815 30.72 -18.34 -9.64
N LEU A 816 30.51 -17.57 -8.56
CA LEU A 816 30.66 -18.04 -7.18
C LEU A 816 29.66 -19.15 -6.83
N TRP A 817 28.39 -18.99 -7.20
CA TRP A 817 27.35 -20.00 -6.94
C TRP A 817 27.60 -21.30 -7.69
N GLU A 818 28.08 -21.23 -8.94
CA GLU A 818 28.49 -22.40 -9.71
C GLU A 818 29.65 -23.15 -9.06
N ALA A 819 30.67 -22.41 -8.60
CA ALA A 819 31.83 -22.95 -7.90
C ALA A 819 31.46 -23.58 -6.55
N GLN A 820 30.50 -22.99 -5.84
CA GLN A 820 29.99 -23.49 -4.56
C GLN A 820 29.02 -24.69 -4.73
N GLY A 821 28.65 -25.07 -5.95
CA GLY A 821 27.60 -26.05 -6.19
C GLY A 821 26.24 -25.62 -5.63
N ARG A 822 26.04 -24.32 -5.38
CA ARG A 822 24.78 -23.79 -4.88
C ARG A 822 23.72 -24.06 -5.94
N PHE A 823 22.64 -24.75 -5.55
CA PHE A 823 21.57 -25.28 -6.41
C PHE A 823 21.85 -26.61 -7.15
N LYS A 824 23.01 -27.27 -6.97
CA LYS A 824 23.27 -28.61 -7.54
C LYS A 824 22.66 -29.76 -6.71
N ASP A 825 22.43 -29.56 -5.41
CA ASP A 825 21.96 -30.62 -4.48
C ASP A 825 20.48 -30.48 -4.09
N ARG A 826 19.56 -30.62 -5.06
CA ARG A 826 18.14 -30.90 -4.74
C ARG A 826 17.54 -31.92 -5.71
N PRO A 827 17.54 -33.21 -5.36
CA PRO A 827 16.87 -34.25 -6.13
C PRO A 827 15.42 -34.40 -5.67
N GLU A 828 14.57 -33.36 -5.79
CA GLU A 828 13.11 -33.53 -5.56
C GLU A 828 12.31 -32.53 -6.40
N LEU A 829 12.38 -32.68 -7.73
CA LEU A 829 11.35 -32.20 -8.67
C LEU A 829 11.38 -33.15 -9.88
N ALA A 830 10.90 -34.38 -9.65
CA ALA A 830 10.48 -35.32 -10.70
C ALA A 830 8.96 -35.47 -10.61
#